data_AF-A0A2S2QZR0-F1
#
_entry.id   AF-A0A2S2QZR0-F1
#
_cell.length_a   1.000
_cell.length_b   1.000
_cell.length_c   1.000
_cell.angle_alpha   90.00
_cell.angle_beta   90.00
_cell.angle_gamma   90.00
#
_symmetry.space_group_name_H-M   'P 1'
#
loop_
_entity.id
_entity.type
_entity.pdbx_description
1 polymer ?
#
loop_
_entity_poly.entity_id
_entity_poly.type
_entity_poly.pdbx_seq_one_letter_code
_entity_poly.pdbx_strand_id
1 'polypeptide(L)'
;KDLKGPQCIKVLTTSAWNPPPGFRKMHGDLMYMYVITLEDKHFHITACTKGFFINQSTNEEFNPKPAAPNHLCHSLIELLSQLSAAFKRNFAVLQKKRTARHPFERVATPYQVYSWASPLLEHTLDAIRAEDTFSSKLGYEEHIPGQTRDWNEELQTTRELPRKNLPERLLRERAIFKVHGDFVAAATRGAMAVIDGNVMAINPGEEAKMQMFIWNNVFFSLGFDVRDHYKELGGDAAAFVAPRNDLQGVRVYSAVDLPGLYTLGTVVIDYRGYRVTAQSIIPGILEREQEQSVVYGSVDFGKTVTTNSKYIELLSQAAQQLKIMPHKVISDKSEEVELCSSVECKGIIGNDSRYYILDLLRTFPPDVNFLILDEDVLSKEVKSLGFPIQHRHKLCCLRQELIDSFIETRYMMFIKYAAFHLQHLNLWKNQKNTTGVVDNVIPKEKINENVDENVRNGITDIKKSDNENTSEDSLETKKKIVETITESAVKDNDDNSTKEVVKKAAQKVGSLKETEFDIRFNPDVFSPGVKHFNPESDQFKLEKQLVVDAAEYLLLSQIPLFIRDCMDHSSAPMDGQILSENLHTRGINIRYLGKIAEKLSKIKRLEYLYSITVAELITRAAKHIFNTYIQSAELMSLASAVSHFLNCLLSSCSTLHPQNTLDDVKPIKKRNKRRGRLNRLLTVDNKDWANLTRHSLWSQIRTEIKSYYAWELVSETIESICEHYGIQKISLLRSFCLKTGIQILLREYSFDSKNRFTFFEEDIVNMFPVVKHINPRATDAFNFYTTGQTKIQQGLLKEGYDLIMEALTLLNNVYGAMHPEIAQCLRMLARLSYIMGDYGEAMAYQQKAVFMSERVNGIDHPYTITEYV
;
A
#
# COMPACT_ATOMS: atom_id res chain seq x y z
N LYS A 1 -36.57 -12.82 0.82
CA LYS A 1 -37.61 -11.86 0.38
C LYS A 1 -37.73 -10.65 1.32
N ASP A 2 -37.37 -10.76 2.60
CA ASP A 2 -37.41 -9.65 3.59
C ASP A 2 -36.33 -8.56 3.47
N LEU A 3 -35.38 -8.70 2.53
CA LEU A 3 -34.29 -7.75 2.30
C LEU A 3 -34.70 -6.53 1.43
N LYS A 4 -35.71 -6.66 0.55
CA LYS A 4 -36.19 -5.52 -0.23
C LYS A 4 -37.07 -4.64 0.68
N GLY A 5 -36.56 -3.46 1.05
CA GLY A 5 -37.31 -2.47 1.83
C GLY A 5 -38.63 -2.07 1.15
N PRO A 6 -39.55 -1.39 1.86
CA PRO A 6 -40.80 -0.93 1.25
C PRO A 6 -40.48 0.03 0.12
N GLN A 7 -40.97 -0.27 -1.09
CA GLN A 7 -40.85 0.64 -2.23
C GLN A 7 -41.72 1.88 -1.96
N CYS A 8 -41.22 3.09 -2.21
CA CYS A 8 -41.97 4.33 -1.97
C CYS A 8 -42.53 4.93 -3.26
N ILE A 9 -41.83 4.76 -4.38
CA ILE A 9 -42.13 5.29 -5.72
C ILE A 9 -41.64 4.29 -6.77
N LYS A 10 -42.21 4.34 -7.98
CA LYS A 10 -41.76 3.52 -9.11
C LYS A 10 -40.60 4.18 -9.86
N VAL A 11 -40.72 5.48 -10.13
CA VAL A 11 -39.71 6.27 -10.88
C VAL A 11 -39.58 7.67 -10.27
N LEU A 12 -38.35 8.14 -10.16
CA LEU A 12 -38.00 9.55 -9.95
C LEU A 12 -36.78 9.83 -10.82
N THR A 13 -36.89 10.78 -11.73
CA THR A 13 -35.86 11.13 -12.71
C THR A 13 -35.95 12.60 -13.09
N THR A 14 -34.92 13.16 -13.71
CA THR A 14 -35.06 14.41 -14.45
C THR A 14 -36.13 14.27 -15.53
N SER A 15 -36.97 15.31 -15.67
CA SER A 15 -37.96 15.39 -16.75
C SER A 15 -37.24 15.58 -18.09
N ALA A 16 -37.82 15.06 -19.19
CA ALA A 16 -37.31 15.30 -20.54
C ALA A 16 -37.27 16.80 -20.93
N TRP A 17 -37.99 17.64 -20.19
CA TRP A 17 -37.98 19.10 -20.35
C TRP A 17 -36.85 19.81 -19.60
N ASN A 18 -36.02 19.08 -18.85
CA ASN A 18 -34.88 19.63 -18.12
C ASN A 18 -33.67 19.78 -19.07
N PRO A 19 -32.85 20.86 -18.97
CA PRO A 19 -32.89 21.94 -18.01
C PRO A 19 -33.95 23.02 -18.32
N PRO A 20 -34.39 23.82 -17.31
CA PRO A 20 -35.31 24.92 -17.56
C PRO A 20 -34.78 25.91 -18.62
N PRO A 21 -35.63 26.40 -19.54
CA PRO A 21 -35.19 27.39 -20.53
C PRO A 21 -34.87 28.73 -19.85
N GLY A 22 -34.05 29.56 -20.51
CA GLY A 22 -33.48 30.78 -19.92
C GLY A 22 -34.51 31.71 -19.25
N PHE A 23 -35.66 31.95 -19.90
CA PHE A 23 -36.73 32.77 -19.33
C PHE A 23 -37.35 32.16 -18.06
N ARG A 24 -37.42 30.83 -17.95
CA ARG A 24 -37.90 30.14 -16.74
C ARG A 24 -36.88 30.14 -15.63
N LYS A 25 -35.58 30.04 -15.96
CA LYS A 25 -34.50 30.24 -14.99
C LYS A 25 -34.60 31.63 -14.34
N MET A 26 -34.88 32.67 -15.13
CA MET A 26 -35.12 34.02 -14.61
C MET A 26 -36.39 34.13 -13.74
N HIS A 27 -37.38 33.27 -13.96
CA HIS A 27 -38.54 33.12 -13.06
C HIS A 27 -38.26 32.26 -11.82
N GLY A 28 -37.03 31.77 -11.64
CA GLY A 28 -36.60 31.00 -10.48
C GLY A 28 -36.77 29.49 -10.60
N ASP A 29 -37.08 28.95 -11.79
CA ASP A 29 -37.10 27.50 -12.01
C ASP A 29 -35.66 26.98 -12.05
N LEU A 30 -35.39 25.95 -11.25
CA LEU A 30 -34.05 25.36 -11.06
C LEU A 30 -33.93 24.05 -11.84
N MET A 31 -34.96 23.20 -11.78
CA MET A 31 -34.94 21.85 -12.34
C MET A 31 -36.37 21.35 -12.59
N TYR A 32 -36.56 20.49 -13.60
CA TYR A 32 -37.80 19.75 -13.80
C TYR A 32 -37.59 18.26 -13.54
N MET A 33 -38.50 17.66 -12.80
CA MET A 33 -38.49 16.24 -12.42
C MET A 33 -39.73 15.53 -12.94
N TYR A 34 -39.60 14.22 -13.13
CA TYR A 34 -40.67 13.32 -13.52
C TYR A 34 -40.80 12.19 -12.50
N VAL A 35 -42.02 11.95 -12.04
CA VAL A 35 -42.32 10.97 -10.99
C VAL A 35 -43.43 10.05 -11.40
N ILE A 36 -43.24 8.75 -11.15
CA ILE A 36 -44.29 7.73 -11.21
C ILE A 36 -44.49 7.17 -9.80
N THR A 37 -45.70 7.34 -9.26
CA THR A 37 -46.06 6.83 -7.93
C THR A 37 -46.38 5.33 -7.97
N LEU A 38 -46.47 4.69 -6.80
CA LEU A 38 -46.86 3.27 -6.73
C LEU A 38 -48.28 3.01 -7.24
N GLU A 39 -49.14 4.03 -7.20
CA GLU A 39 -50.49 4.02 -7.75
C GLU A 39 -50.54 4.29 -9.26
N ASP A 40 -49.41 4.20 -9.97
CA ASP A 40 -49.29 4.44 -11.42
C ASP A 40 -49.72 5.85 -11.86
N LYS A 41 -49.58 6.84 -10.98
CA LYS A 41 -49.80 8.24 -11.32
C LYS A 41 -48.50 8.90 -11.78
N HIS A 42 -48.60 9.66 -12.87
CA HIS A 42 -47.47 10.33 -13.51
C HIS A 42 -47.55 11.85 -13.22
N PHE A 43 -46.44 12.43 -12.76
CA PHE A 43 -46.37 13.84 -12.41
C PHE A 43 -45.10 14.48 -12.97
N HIS A 44 -45.24 15.69 -13.54
CA HIS A 44 -44.13 16.58 -13.82
C HIS A 44 -44.03 17.64 -12.72
N ILE A 45 -42.87 17.71 -12.06
CA ILE A 45 -42.65 18.57 -10.90
C ILE A 45 -41.61 19.63 -11.27
N THR A 46 -41.92 20.88 -10.96
CA THR A 46 -40.95 21.98 -11.02
C THR A 46 -40.31 22.19 -9.65
N ALA A 47 -38.99 22.14 -9.60
CA ALA A 47 -38.20 22.67 -8.49
C ALA A 47 -37.86 24.14 -8.79
N CYS A 48 -38.24 25.04 -7.91
CA CYS A 48 -37.95 26.47 -8.01
C CYS A 48 -37.39 27.00 -6.70
N THR A 49 -36.97 28.26 -6.68
CA THR A 49 -36.45 28.93 -5.47
C THR A 49 -37.41 28.95 -4.28
N LYS A 50 -38.71 28.72 -4.49
CA LYS A 50 -39.74 28.66 -3.44
C LYS A 50 -40.05 27.24 -2.95
N GLY A 51 -39.61 26.21 -3.66
CA GLY A 51 -39.91 24.81 -3.34
C GLY A 51 -40.27 23.98 -4.57
N PHE A 52 -41.19 23.02 -4.39
CA PHE A 52 -41.60 22.04 -5.38
C PHE A 52 -43.10 22.12 -5.62
N PHE A 53 -43.51 22.08 -6.90
CA PHE A 53 -44.92 22.02 -7.27
C PHE A 53 -45.14 21.21 -8.55
N ILE A 54 -46.35 20.67 -8.75
CA ILE A 54 -46.72 19.98 -9.99
C ILE A 54 -46.97 21.02 -11.07
N ASN A 55 -46.35 20.86 -12.24
CA ASN A 55 -46.65 21.65 -13.42
C ASN A 55 -47.58 20.91 -14.39
N GLN A 56 -48.11 21.63 -15.38
CA GLN A 56 -49.05 21.11 -16.37
C GLN A 56 -48.37 20.48 -17.58
N SER A 57 -47.06 20.21 -17.51
CA SER A 57 -46.35 19.58 -18.63
C SER A 57 -46.80 18.12 -18.77
N THR A 58 -46.75 17.63 -19.99
CA THR A 58 -46.94 16.21 -20.32
C THR A 58 -45.66 15.67 -20.95
N ASN A 59 -45.65 14.40 -21.35
CA ASN A 59 -44.52 13.83 -22.09
C ASN A 59 -44.33 14.48 -23.49
N GLU A 60 -45.36 15.13 -24.03
CA GLU A 60 -45.39 15.66 -25.41
C GLU A 60 -45.42 17.19 -25.45
N GLU A 61 -46.07 17.83 -24.47
CA GLU A 61 -46.25 19.28 -24.42
C GLU A 61 -45.62 19.88 -23.15
N PHE A 62 -44.77 20.88 -23.35
CA PHE A 62 -44.16 21.63 -22.26
C PHE A 62 -45.08 22.76 -21.79
N ASN A 63 -45.58 22.65 -20.56
CA ASN A 63 -46.36 23.69 -19.90
C ASN A 63 -45.92 23.85 -18.44
N PRO A 64 -45.06 24.85 -18.13
CA PRO A 64 -44.47 25.00 -16.80
C PRO A 64 -45.42 25.66 -15.77
N LYS A 65 -46.67 25.95 -16.14
CA LYS A 65 -47.64 26.55 -15.21
C LYS A 65 -48.02 25.55 -14.12
N PRO A 66 -48.29 26.00 -12.87
CA PRO A 66 -48.76 25.11 -11.81
C PRO A 66 -50.05 24.39 -12.19
N ALA A 67 -50.12 23.10 -11.87
CA ALA A 67 -51.34 22.31 -12.00
C ALA A 67 -52.39 22.76 -10.98
N ALA A 68 -53.66 22.47 -11.28
CA ALA A 68 -54.77 22.65 -10.34
C ALA A 68 -55.16 21.27 -9.79
N PRO A 69 -55.25 21.09 -8.46
CA PRO A 69 -54.92 22.02 -7.38
C PRO A 69 -53.42 22.36 -7.27
N ASN A 70 -53.12 23.60 -6.88
CA ASN A 70 -51.75 24.08 -6.76
C ASN A 70 -51.11 23.61 -5.44
N HIS A 71 -50.36 22.52 -5.49
CA HIS A 71 -49.58 22.00 -4.36
C HIS A 71 -48.15 22.53 -4.42
N LEU A 72 -47.87 23.60 -3.66
CA LEU A 72 -46.51 24.10 -3.44
C LEU A 72 -46.01 23.63 -2.06
N CYS A 73 -44.92 22.88 -2.04
CA CYS A 73 -44.29 22.41 -0.79
C CYS A 73 -42.81 22.79 -0.78
N HIS A 74 -42.25 23.12 0.39
CA HIS A 74 -40.81 23.41 0.50
C HIS A 74 -39.93 22.16 0.37
N SER A 75 -40.51 20.98 0.63
CA SER A 75 -39.84 19.68 0.50
C SER A 75 -40.51 18.82 -0.57
N LEU A 76 -39.69 18.17 -1.40
CA LEU A 76 -40.17 17.17 -2.35
C LEU A 76 -40.86 16.00 -1.63
N ILE A 77 -40.37 15.62 -0.45
CA ILE A 77 -40.95 14.52 0.35
C ILE A 77 -42.38 14.88 0.78
N GLU A 78 -42.60 16.13 1.17
CA GLU A 78 -43.92 16.61 1.57
C GLU A 78 -44.88 16.63 0.37
N LEU A 79 -44.43 17.15 -0.77
CA LEU A 79 -45.21 17.10 -2.02
C LEU A 79 -45.60 15.65 -2.34
N LEU A 80 -44.63 14.74 -2.41
CA LEU A 80 -44.88 13.32 -2.71
C LEU A 80 -45.81 12.65 -1.69
N SER A 81 -45.74 13.04 -0.41
CA SER A 81 -46.64 12.54 0.63
C SER A 81 -48.08 13.04 0.48
N GLN A 82 -48.29 14.20 -0.13
CA GLN A 82 -49.62 14.69 -0.51
C GLN A 82 -50.13 14.01 -1.79
N LEU A 83 -49.25 13.71 -2.74
CA LEU A 83 -49.62 13.10 -4.03
C LEU A 83 -49.90 11.60 -3.95
N SER A 84 -49.22 10.89 -3.06
CA SER A 84 -49.29 9.43 -2.94
C SER A 84 -49.44 9.01 -1.48
N ALA A 85 -50.59 8.40 -1.18
CA ALA A 85 -50.84 7.82 0.13
C ALA A 85 -49.94 6.60 0.37
N ALA A 86 -49.60 5.85 -0.68
CA ALA A 86 -48.64 4.76 -0.61
C ALA A 86 -47.24 5.27 -0.25
N PHE A 87 -46.77 6.36 -0.89
CA PHE A 87 -45.50 7.00 -0.55
C PHE A 87 -45.48 7.42 0.92
N LYS A 88 -46.49 8.16 1.39
CA LYS A 88 -46.56 8.63 2.79
C LYS A 88 -46.44 7.47 3.79
N ARG A 89 -47.17 6.38 3.56
CA ARG A 89 -47.14 5.18 4.41
C ARG A 89 -45.79 4.47 4.34
N ASN A 90 -45.32 4.17 3.13
CA ASN A 90 -44.13 3.37 2.91
C ASN A 90 -42.84 4.11 3.30
N PHE A 91 -42.79 5.42 3.10
CA PHE A 91 -41.68 6.27 3.50
C PHE A 91 -41.55 6.33 5.04
N ALA A 92 -42.67 6.40 5.77
CA ALA A 92 -42.64 6.31 7.23
C ALA A 92 -42.13 4.94 7.72
N VAL A 93 -42.54 3.84 7.07
CA VAL A 93 -42.00 2.49 7.37
C VAL A 93 -40.51 2.41 7.02
N LEU A 94 -40.09 3.00 5.90
CA LEU A 94 -38.70 3.06 5.48
C LEU A 94 -37.84 3.80 6.50
N GLN A 95 -38.30 4.97 6.99
CA GLN A 95 -37.62 5.73 8.04
C GLN A 95 -37.54 4.95 9.35
N LYS A 96 -38.62 4.28 9.77
CA LYS A 96 -38.61 3.43 10.97
C LYS A 96 -37.62 2.27 10.84
N LYS A 97 -37.57 1.60 9.68
CA LYS A 97 -36.58 0.56 9.40
C LYS A 97 -35.15 1.11 9.40
N ARG A 98 -34.92 2.29 8.80
CA ARG A 98 -33.60 2.94 8.76
C ARG A 98 -33.11 3.37 10.14
N THR A 99 -34.01 3.79 11.03
CA THR A 99 -33.68 4.19 12.41
C THR A 99 -33.49 3.01 13.35
N ALA A 100 -34.11 1.85 13.06
CA ALA A 100 -33.92 0.62 13.82
C ALA A 100 -32.59 -0.11 13.52
N ARG A 101 -31.94 0.20 12.40
CA ARG A 101 -30.62 -0.36 12.04
C ARG A 101 -29.51 0.22 12.89
N HIS A 102 -28.45 -0.56 13.10
CA HIS A 102 -27.31 -0.09 13.87
C HIS A 102 -26.68 1.13 13.20
N PRO A 103 -26.22 2.17 13.94
CA PRO A 103 -25.62 3.37 13.34
C PRO A 103 -24.50 3.07 12.35
N PHE A 104 -23.65 2.07 12.61
CA PHE A 104 -22.55 1.66 11.72
C PHE A 104 -23.00 1.11 10.35
N GLU A 105 -24.25 0.64 10.22
CA GLU A 105 -24.80 0.27 8.91
C GLU A 105 -25.07 1.49 8.03
N ARG A 106 -25.13 2.69 8.62
CA ARG A 106 -25.50 3.94 7.94
C ARG A 106 -24.33 4.86 7.69
N VAL A 107 -23.21 4.65 8.37
CA VAL A 107 -22.01 5.48 8.24
C VAL A 107 -21.23 5.02 7.00
N ALA A 108 -20.84 5.99 6.18
CA ALA A 108 -19.95 5.76 5.06
C ALA A 108 -18.56 5.37 5.57
N THR A 109 -17.93 4.40 4.92
CA THR A 109 -16.55 4.07 5.21
C THR A 109 -15.64 5.13 4.58
N PRO A 110 -14.51 5.49 5.22
CA PRO A 110 -13.59 6.49 4.67
C PRO A 110 -12.93 6.04 3.37
N TYR A 111 -12.75 4.72 3.20
CA TYR A 111 -12.27 4.11 1.96
C TYR A 111 -13.34 3.19 1.37
N GLN A 112 -13.32 3.08 0.04
CA GLN A 112 -14.15 2.11 -0.66
C GLN A 112 -13.63 0.70 -0.40
N VAL A 113 -14.44 -0.12 0.25
CA VAL A 113 -14.15 -1.54 0.46
C VAL A 113 -14.79 -2.33 -0.67
N TYR A 114 -13.97 -3.02 -1.46
CA TYR A 114 -14.44 -3.89 -2.53
C TYR A 114 -14.52 -5.33 -2.04
N SER A 115 -15.70 -5.94 -2.18
CA SER A 115 -15.86 -7.38 -1.98
C SER A 115 -15.55 -8.11 -3.29
N TRP A 116 -14.71 -9.15 -3.21
CA TRP A 116 -14.39 -10.00 -4.36
C TRP A 116 -15.59 -10.85 -4.82
N ALA A 117 -16.61 -11.03 -3.97
CA ALA A 117 -17.86 -11.71 -4.30
C ALA A 117 -19.06 -10.77 -4.14
N SER A 118 -20.00 -10.81 -5.08
CA SER A 118 -21.20 -9.96 -5.09
C SER A 118 -22.48 -10.79 -5.20
N PRO A 119 -23.54 -10.52 -4.42
CA PRO A 119 -24.81 -11.20 -4.59
C PRO A 119 -25.41 -10.92 -5.98
N LEU A 120 -26.26 -11.84 -6.46
CA LEU A 120 -27.02 -11.59 -7.69
C LEU A 120 -27.94 -10.39 -7.50
N LEU A 121 -27.69 -9.32 -8.25
CA LEU A 121 -28.55 -8.14 -8.30
C LEU A 121 -29.42 -8.22 -9.56
N GLU A 122 -30.74 -8.30 -9.38
CA GLU A 122 -31.69 -8.21 -10.49
C GLU A 122 -31.57 -6.83 -11.17
N HIS A 123 -31.35 -6.80 -12.49
CA HIS A 123 -31.29 -5.55 -13.24
C HIS A 123 -32.70 -4.97 -13.42
N THR A 124 -33.11 -4.09 -12.50
CA THR A 124 -34.39 -3.38 -12.55
C THR A 124 -34.24 -2.00 -13.20
N LEU A 125 -35.37 -1.43 -13.66
CA LEU A 125 -35.42 -0.03 -14.11
C LEU A 125 -35.03 0.89 -12.93
N ASP A 126 -33.99 1.67 -13.14
CA ASP A 126 -33.45 2.60 -12.16
C ASP A 126 -32.94 3.83 -12.91
N ALA A 127 -33.75 4.89 -12.87
CA ALA A 127 -33.44 6.13 -13.56
C ALA A 127 -32.33 6.92 -12.85
N ILE A 128 -32.17 6.74 -11.53
CA ILE A 128 -31.07 7.36 -10.77
C ILE A 128 -29.75 6.74 -11.23
N ARG A 129 -29.67 5.40 -11.33
CA ARG A 129 -28.49 4.72 -11.89
C ARG A 129 -28.13 5.23 -13.30
N ALA A 130 -29.14 5.49 -14.14
CA ALA A 130 -28.92 6.01 -15.48
C ALA A 130 -28.38 7.45 -15.48
N GLU A 131 -28.92 8.31 -14.60
CA GLU A 131 -28.48 9.70 -14.41
C GLU A 131 -27.07 9.78 -13.81
N ASP A 132 -26.79 9.00 -12.76
CA ASP A 132 -25.47 8.92 -12.11
C ASP A 132 -24.37 8.48 -13.08
N THR A 133 -24.69 7.55 -13.99
CA THR A 133 -23.76 7.09 -15.03
C THR A 133 -23.39 8.22 -16.00
N PHE A 134 -24.28 9.17 -16.23
CA PHE A 134 -24.01 10.32 -17.09
C PHE A 134 -23.15 11.36 -16.35
N SER A 135 -23.52 11.73 -15.12
CA SER A 135 -22.79 12.71 -14.29
C SER A 135 -21.34 12.27 -14.03
N SER A 136 -21.13 10.99 -13.71
CA SER A 136 -19.79 10.44 -13.44
C SER A 136 -18.85 10.44 -14.65
N LYS A 137 -19.37 10.24 -15.87
CA LYS A 137 -18.58 10.21 -17.12
C LYS A 137 -18.16 11.59 -17.61
N LEU A 138 -18.93 12.63 -17.27
CA LEU A 138 -18.65 14.02 -17.66
C LEU A 138 -17.68 14.72 -16.69
N GLY A 139 -17.25 14.06 -15.61
CA GLY A 139 -16.31 14.63 -14.66
C GLY A 139 -16.88 15.77 -13.82
N TYR A 140 -18.22 15.89 -13.72
CA TYR A 140 -18.84 16.84 -12.80
C TYR A 140 -18.66 16.31 -11.37
N GLU A 141 -17.92 17.04 -10.54
CA GLU A 141 -17.85 16.75 -9.10
C GLU A 141 -19.23 16.93 -8.44
N GLU A 142 -19.53 16.09 -7.44
CA GLU A 142 -20.73 16.21 -6.59
C GLU A 142 -20.73 17.47 -5.70
N HIS A 143 -19.61 18.20 -5.56
CA HIS A 143 -19.45 19.15 -4.46
C HIS A 143 -19.17 20.63 -4.79
N ILE A 144 -18.60 21.05 -5.92
CA ILE A 144 -18.68 22.46 -6.36
C ILE A 144 -18.64 22.55 -7.90
N PRO A 145 -19.71 23.01 -8.58
CA PRO A 145 -19.65 23.35 -10.00
C PRO A 145 -18.75 24.56 -10.24
N GLY A 146 -17.65 24.39 -11.00
CA GLY A 146 -16.86 25.50 -11.55
C GLY A 146 -15.54 25.83 -10.85
N GLN A 147 -15.16 25.14 -9.77
CA GLN A 147 -13.82 25.23 -9.18
C GLN A 147 -13.18 23.84 -9.16
N THR A 148 -12.09 23.67 -9.91
CA THR A 148 -11.24 22.49 -9.80
C THR A 148 -10.45 22.57 -8.49
N ARG A 149 -10.48 21.52 -7.66
CA ARG A 149 -9.68 21.47 -6.42
C ARG A 149 -8.19 21.54 -6.74
N ASP A 150 -7.43 22.18 -5.86
CA ASP A 150 -5.97 22.13 -5.89
C ASP A 150 -5.48 21.11 -4.87
N TRP A 151 -5.27 19.87 -5.34
CA TRP A 151 -4.85 18.78 -4.48
C TRP A 151 -3.51 19.02 -3.82
N ASN A 152 -2.57 19.67 -4.51
CA ASN A 152 -1.26 19.91 -3.94
C ASN A 152 -1.35 20.91 -2.79
N GLU A 153 -2.04 22.04 -2.99
CA GLU A 153 -2.20 23.05 -1.93
C GLU A 153 -2.90 22.46 -0.70
N GLU A 154 -3.98 21.70 -0.89
CA GLU A 154 -4.68 21.07 0.23
C GLU A 154 -3.80 20.04 0.98
N LEU A 155 -3.03 19.23 0.26
CA LEU A 155 -2.11 18.28 0.89
C LEU A 155 -0.99 18.99 1.67
N GLN A 156 -0.40 20.05 1.11
CA GLN A 156 0.70 20.74 1.79
C GLN A 156 0.21 21.58 2.98
N THR A 157 -0.93 22.27 2.86
CA THR A 157 -1.49 23.07 3.96
C THR A 157 -1.86 22.22 5.17
N THR A 158 -2.37 21.00 4.96
CA THR A 158 -2.62 20.08 6.09
C THR A 158 -1.34 19.64 6.78
N ARG A 159 -0.22 19.48 6.05
CA ARG A 159 1.09 19.19 6.63
C ARG A 159 1.68 20.38 7.38
N GLU A 160 1.40 21.60 6.94
CA GLU A 160 1.87 22.85 7.57
C GLU A 160 1.12 23.22 8.85
N LEU A 161 0.03 22.52 9.17
CA LEU A 161 -0.73 22.76 10.40
C LEU A 161 0.17 22.65 11.65
N PRO A 162 -0.11 23.45 12.69
CA PRO A 162 0.62 23.40 13.95
C PRO A 162 0.62 22.01 14.58
N ARG A 163 1.67 21.73 15.36
CA ARG A 163 1.88 20.43 16.01
C ARG A 163 2.45 20.55 17.43
N LYS A 164 2.24 21.70 18.11
CA LYS A 164 2.87 21.97 19.41
C LYS A 164 2.17 21.26 20.55
N ASN A 165 0.84 21.24 20.52
CA ASN A 165 0.02 20.62 21.56
C ASN A 165 -0.81 19.45 20.98
N LEU A 166 -1.33 18.60 21.86
CA LEU A 166 -2.13 17.45 21.46
C LEU A 166 -3.37 17.82 20.62
N PRO A 167 -4.19 18.85 20.97
CA PRO A 167 -5.33 19.23 20.14
C PRO A 167 -4.94 19.65 18.71
N GLU A 168 -3.85 20.39 18.54
CA GLU A 168 -3.32 20.77 17.23
C GLU A 168 -2.87 19.54 16.43
N ARG A 169 -2.14 18.61 17.07
CA ARG A 169 -1.71 17.36 16.43
C ARG A 169 -2.88 16.50 15.97
N LEU A 170 -3.92 16.35 16.80
CA LEU A 170 -5.13 15.60 16.43
C LEU A 170 -5.91 16.27 15.30
N LEU A 171 -6.05 17.61 15.33
CA LEU A 171 -6.68 18.36 14.25
C LEU A 171 -5.92 18.17 12.93
N ARG A 172 -4.59 18.23 13.00
CA ARG A 172 -3.69 18.01 11.87
C ARG A 172 -3.82 16.60 11.31
N GLU A 173 -3.70 15.57 12.14
CA GLU A 173 -3.84 14.17 11.71
C GLU A 173 -5.22 13.90 11.09
N ARG A 174 -6.29 14.46 11.67
CA ARG A 174 -7.65 14.38 11.09
C ARG A 174 -7.73 15.03 9.72
N ALA A 175 -7.13 16.21 9.57
CA ALA A 175 -7.12 16.94 8.30
C ALA A 175 -6.33 16.19 7.22
N ILE A 176 -5.15 15.68 7.56
CA ILE A 176 -4.31 14.85 6.68
C ILE A 176 -5.09 13.60 6.25
N PHE A 177 -5.70 12.88 7.19
CA PHE A 177 -6.48 11.68 6.88
C PHE A 177 -7.62 11.96 5.90
N LYS A 178 -8.39 13.03 6.15
CA LYS A 178 -9.52 13.42 5.30
C LYS A 178 -9.09 13.82 3.89
N VAL A 179 -8.15 14.77 3.77
CA VAL A 179 -7.69 15.26 2.46
C VAL A 179 -7.01 14.15 1.67
N HIS A 180 -6.22 13.30 2.33
CA HIS A 180 -5.60 12.16 1.68
C HIS A 180 -6.64 11.14 1.19
N GLY A 181 -7.67 10.85 1.99
CA GLY A 181 -8.78 9.97 1.59
C GLY A 181 -9.51 10.49 0.34
N ASP A 182 -9.82 11.79 0.31
CA ASP A 182 -10.44 12.45 -0.84
C ASP A 182 -9.54 12.35 -2.09
N PHE A 183 -8.24 12.61 -1.93
CA PHE A 183 -7.26 12.54 -3.02
C PHE A 183 -7.17 11.12 -3.58
N VAL A 184 -7.11 10.09 -2.72
CA VAL A 184 -7.10 8.69 -3.13
C VAL A 184 -8.37 8.33 -3.91
N ALA A 185 -9.54 8.79 -3.47
CA ALA A 185 -10.79 8.56 -4.17
C ALA A 185 -10.82 9.23 -5.56
N ALA A 186 -10.33 10.47 -5.66
CA ALA A 186 -10.21 11.18 -6.93
C ALA A 186 -9.19 10.49 -7.88
N ALA A 187 -8.00 10.18 -7.39
CA ALA A 187 -6.97 9.45 -8.13
C ALA A 187 -7.48 8.10 -8.66
N THR A 188 -8.24 7.38 -7.85
CA THR A 188 -8.82 6.08 -8.24
C THR A 188 -9.81 6.23 -9.40
N ARG A 189 -10.74 7.19 -9.32
CA ARG A 189 -11.70 7.48 -10.40
C ARG A 189 -11.00 7.96 -11.67
N GLY A 190 -10.01 8.84 -11.53
CA GLY A 190 -9.22 9.35 -12.66
C GLY A 190 -8.44 8.25 -13.37
N ALA A 191 -7.78 7.36 -12.63
CA ALA A 191 -7.05 6.23 -13.20
C ALA A 191 -7.97 5.27 -13.98
N MET A 192 -9.16 4.98 -13.45
CA MET A 192 -10.17 4.19 -14.18
C MET A 192 -10.61 4.90 -15.46
N ALA A 193 -10.90 6.20 -15.40
CA ALA A 193 -11.31 6.98 -16.56
C ALA A 193 -10.23 7.08 -17.66
N VAL A 194 -8.95 7.15 -17.26
CA VAL A 194 -7.80 7.11 -18.17
C VAL A 194 -7.74 5.76 -18.91
N ILE A 195 -7.79 4.65 -18.17
CA ILE A 195 -7.71 3.30 -18.77
C ILE A 195 -8.94 2.96 -19.62
N ASP A 196 -10.12 3.45 -19.24
CA ASP A 196 -11.34 3.29 -20.02
C ASP A 196 -11.40 4.21 -21.26
N GLY A 197 -10.39 5.08 -21.45
CA GLY A 197 -10.27 5.95 -22.62
C GLY A 197 -11.19 7.18 -22.59
N ASN A 198 -11.73 7.52 -21.42
CA ASN A 198 -12.61 8.67 -21.22
C ASN A 198 -11.84 9.98 -21.02
N VAL A 199 -10.53 9.92 -20.75
CA VAL A 199 -9.65 11.09 -20.57
C VAL A 199 -8.70 11.21 -21.76
N MET A 200 -8.61 12.40 -22.35
CA MET A 200 -7.68 12.67 -23.43
C MET A 200 -6.25 12.88 -22.90
N ALA A 201 -5.26 12.30 -23.59
CA ALA A 201 -3.85 12.52 -23.29
C ALA A 201 -3.45 13.98 -23.57
N ILE A 202 -2.52 14.51 -22.78
CA ILE A 202 -1.89 15.83 -22.99
C ILE A 202 -1.04 15.81 -24.25
N ASN A 203 -0.39 14.67 -24.50
CA ASN A 203 0.50 14.39 -25.61
C ASN A 203 -0.10 13.31 -26.54
N PRO A 204 -1.22 13.57 -27.24
CA PRO A 204 -1.92 12.57 -28.05
C PRO A 204 -1.12 12.10 -29.29
N GLY A 205 -0.05 12.82 -29.65
CA GLY A 205 0.85 12.45 -30.74
C GLY A 205 1.86 11.36 -30.39
N GLU A 206 2.08 11.10 -29.10
CA GLU A 206 2.98 10.05 -28.61
C GLU A 206 2.27 8.68 -28.61
N GLU A 207 3.06 7.60 -28.57
CA GLU A 207 2.53 6.24 -28.48
C GLU A 207 1.68 6.06 -27.22
N ALA A 208 0.62 5.26 -27.31
CA ALA A 208 -0.27 4.85 -26.22
C ALA A 208 0.40 4.67 -24.85
N LYS A 209 1.53 3.95 -24.80
CA LYS A 209 2.26 3.64 -23.56
C LYS A 209 3.00 4.85 -22.97
N MET A 210 3.26 5.88 -23.77
CA MET A 210 3.97 7.11 -23.41
C MET A 210 3.02 8.29 -23.16
N GLN A 211 1.71 8.05 -23.21
CA GLN A 211 0.72 9.08 -23.00
C GLN A 211 0.59 9.44 -21.51
N MET A 212 0.50 10.74 -21.27
CA MET A 212 0.34 11.34 -19.95
C MET A 212 -1.02 12.05 -19.91
N PHE A 213 -1.67 12.01 -18.76
CA PHE A 213 -3.04 12.50 -18.61
C PHE A 213 -3.13 13.44 -17.42
N ILE A 214 -4.00 14.45 -17.53
CA ILE A 214 -4.44 15.26 -16.40
C ILE A 214 -5.95 15.13 -16.29
N TRP A 215 -6.42 14.78 -15.10
CA TRP A 215 -7.84 14.75 -14.79
C TRP A 215 -8.05 15.23 -13.36
N ASN A 216 -8.96 16.19 -13.18
CA ASN A 216 -9.24 16.84 -11.90
C ASN A 216 -7.97 17.33 -11.16
N ASN A 217 -7.05 18.01 -11.87
CA ASN A 217 -5.76 18.47 -11.35
C ASN A 217 -4.87 17.37 -10.71
N VAL A 218 -5.08 16.12 -11.12
CA VAL A 218 -4.20 15.00 -10.82
C VAL A 218 -3.50 14.58 -12.10
N PHE A 219 -2.19 14.36 -12.01
CA PHE A 219 -1.37 13.88 -13.09
C PHE A 219 -1.33 12.35 -13.09
N PHE A 220 -1.49 11.73 -14.25
CA PHE A 220 -1.49 10.29 -14.43
C PHE A 220 -0.45 9.84 -15.45
N SER A 221 0.30 8.81 -15.08
CA SER A 221 1.28 8.15 -15.95
C SER A 221 1.13 6.63 -15.92
N LEU A 222 1.45 5.98 -17.04
CA LEU A 222 1.40 4.52 -17.16
C LEU A 222 2.77 3.91 -16.81
N GLY A 223 2.77 2.78 -16.09
CA GLY A 223 3.99 2.08 -15.66
C GLY A 223 4.64 1.23 -16.75
N PHE A 224 4.96 1.82 -17.90
CA PHE A 224 5.71 1.21 -19.00
C PHE A 224 7.11 1.81 -19.13
N ASP A 225 8.05 1.07 -19.73
CA ASP A 225 9.36 1.63 -20.04
C ASP A 225 9.27 2.59 -21.23
N VAL A 226 9.37 3.88 -20.93
CA VAL A 226 9.29 4.95 -21.92
C VAL A 226 10.71 5.30 -22.37
N ARG A 227 10.94 5.32 -23.70
CA ARG A 227 12.22 5.72 -24.31
C ARG A 227 13.44 4.92 -23.81
N ASP A 228 13.25 3.62 -23.53
CA ASP A 228 14.31 2.72 -23.06
C ASP A 228 14.99 3.20 -21.75
N HIS A 229 14.32 4.04 -20.95
CA HIS A 229 14.86 4.58 -19.69
C HIS A 229 15.25 3.48 -18.70
N TYR A 230 14.48 2.39 -18.64
CA TYR A 230 14.71 1.27 -17.73
C TYR A 230 15.36 0.06 -18.41
N LYS A 231 15.76 0.16 -19.68
CA LYS A 231 16.31 -0.98 -20.45
C LYS A 231 17.45 -1.70 -19.74
N GLU A 232 18.40 -0.95 -19.19
CA GLU A 232 19.56 -1.52 -18.45
C GLU A 232 19.19 -2.08 -17.07
N LEU A 233 18.03 -1.68 -16.55
CA LEU A 233 17.48 -2.03 -15.25
C LEU A 233 16.45 -3.16 -15.30
N GLY A 234 16.03 -3.62 -16.49
CA GLY A 234 15.04 -4.70 -16.68
C GLY A 234 13.81 -4.33 -17.52
N GLY A 235 13.82 -3.18 -18.19
CA GLY A 235 12.77 -2.73 -19.10
C GLY A 235 11.41 -2.55 -18.42
N ASP A 236 10.35 -3.06 -19.06
CA ASP A 236 8.97 -3.00 -18.54
C ASP A 236 8.83 -3.60 -17.13
N ALA A 237 9.62 -4.62 -16.76
CA ALA A 237 9.58 -5.19 -15.42
C ALA A 237 10.08 -4.19 -14.35
N ALA A 238 11.08 -3.38 -14.69
CA ALA A 238 11.59 -2.33 -13.82
C ALA A 238 10.62 -1.14 -13.77
N ALA A 239 10.09 -0.71 -14.93
CA ALA A 239 9.09 0.36 -15.01
C ALA A 239 7.81 0.03 -14.22
N PHE A 240 7.38 -1.23 -14.22
CA PHE A 240 6.24 -1.66 -13.41
C PHE A 240 6.51 -1.54 -11.91
N VAL A 241 7.74 -1.82 -11.44
CA VAL A 241 8.08 -1.82 -10.00
C VAL A 241 8.49 -0.44 -9.50
N ALA A 242 9.05 0.42 -10.34
CA ALA A 242 9.53 1.75 -9.98
C ALA A 242 8.50 2.61 -9.22
N PRO A 243 7.22 2.75 -9.65
CA PRO A 243 6.22 3.51 -8.90
C PRO A 243 5.98 3.01 -7.47
N ARG A 244 6.12 1.69 -7.25
CA ARG A 244 5.96 1.12 -5.90
C ARG A 244 7.15 1.48 -5.00
N ASN A 245 8.36 1.48 -5.55
CA ASN A 245 9.54 1.90 -4.81
C ASN A 245 9.50 3.41 -4.53
N ASP A 246 9.05 4.22 -5.50
CA ASP A 246 8.83 5.66 -5.31
C ASP A 246 7.80 5.92 -4.20
N LEU A 247 6.63 5.28 -4.23
CA LEU A 247 5.63 5.39 -3.16
C LEU A 247 6.18 5.00 -1.78
N GLN A 248 7.06 3.99 -1.72
CA GLN A 248 7.75 3.60 -0.50
C GLN A 248 8.72 4.69 -0.02
N GLY A 249 9.43 5.35 -0.92
CA GLY A 249 10.24 6.54 -0.63
C GLY A 249 9.39 7.70 -0.11
N VAL A 250 8.31 8.05 -0.80
CA VAL A 250 7.35 9.09 -0.36
C VAL A 250 6.82 8.79 1.03
N ARG A 251 6.49 7.52 1.32
CA ARG A 251 6.01 7.08 2.64
C ARG A 251 7.01 7.41 3.76
N VAL A 252 8.31 7.16 3.54
CA VAL A 252 9.32 7.35 4.59
C VAL A 252 9.69 8.82 4.77
N TYR A 253 9.80 9.60 3.68
CA TYR A 253 9.99 11.05 3.78
C TYR A 253 8.77 11.75 4.40
N SER A 254 7.55 11.29 4.10
CA SER A 254 6.34 11.79 4.74
C SER A 254 6.28 11.45 6.23
N ALA A 255 6.84 10.30 6.65
CA ALA A 255 6.88 9.91 8.06
C ALA A 255 7.92 10.68 8.87
N VAL A 256 9.03 11.09 8.26
CA VAL A 256 10.02 12.01 8.86
C VAL A 256 9.40 13.37 9.18
N ASP A 257 8.45 13.81 8.35
CA ASP A 257 7.64 15.03 8.58
C ASP A 257 8.49 16.29 8.82
N LEU A 258 9.52 16.48 8.00
CA LEU A 258 10.46 17.61 8.11
C LEU A 258 9.83 18.92 7.59
N PRO A 259 9.80 20.01 8.39
CA PRO A 259 9.32 21.31 7.92
C PRO A 259 10.13 21.85 6.74
N GLY A 260 9.44 22.35 5.72
CA GLY A 260 10.07 22.92 4.54
C GLY A 260 10.48 21.92 3.46
N LEU A 261 10.38 20.61 3.71
CA LEU A 261 10.59 19.55 2.72
C LEU A 261 9.26 18.85 2.41
N TYR A 262 8.83 18.93 1.16
CA TYR A 262 7.51 18.49 0.72
C TYR A 262 7.61 17.32 -0.26
N THR A 263 6.59 16.47 -0.23
CA THR A 263 6.43 15.34 -1.14
C THR A 263 5.07 15.45 -1.82
N LEU A 264 4.93 14.87 -3.00
CA LEU A 264 3.64 14.85 -3.69
C LEU A 264 2.67 13.86 -3.05
N GLY A 265 1.38 14.13 -3.26
CA GLY A 265 0.37 13.09 -3.10
C GLY A 265 0.60 12.04 -4.18
N THR A 266 0.98 10.83 -3.82
CA THR A 266 1.24 9.73 -4.75
C THR A 266 0.33 8.54 -4.45
N VAL A 267 -0.35 8.04 -5.48
CA VAL A 267 -1.18 6.84 -5.43
C VAL A 267 -0.82 5.94 -6.62
N VAL A 268 -0.66 4.63 -6.36
CA VAL A 268 -0.38 3.64 -7.39
C VAL A 268 -1.60 2.73 -7.53
N ILE A 269 -2.19 2.69 -8.73
CA ILE A 269 -3.42 1.97 -9.02
C ILE A 269 -3.12 0.85 -10.02
N ASP A 270 -3.45 -0.40 -9.68
CA ASP A 270 -3.50 -1.50 -10.65
C ASP A 270 -4.95 -1.67 -11.12
N TYR A 271 -5.23 -1.51 -12.43
CA TYR A 271 -6.58 -1.67 -13.00
C TYR A 271 -6.52 -2.26 -14.41
N ARG A 272 -7.28 -3.34 -14.65
CA ARG A 272 -7.32 -4.07 -15.93
C ARG A 272 -5.94 -4.41 -16.51
N GLY A 273 -5.03 -4.85 -15.64
CA GLY A 273 -3.65 -5.19 -16.00
C GLY A 273 -2.69 -4.01 -16.13
N TYR A 274 -3.18 -2.78 -16.19
CA TYR A 274 -2.35 -1.57 -16.23
C TYR A 274 -1.98 -1.11 -14.82
N ARG A 275 -0.77 -0.59 -14.67
CA ARG A 275 -0.36 0.17 -13.49
C ARG A 275 -0.36 1.65 -13.85
N VAL A 276 -1.10 2.43 -13.07
CA VAL A 276 -1.21 3.88 -13.20
C VAL A 276 -0.64 4.54 -11.95
N THR A 277 0.27 5.49 -12.13
CA THR A 277 0.73 6.37 -11.06
C THR A 277 -0.05 7.65 -11.14
N ALA A 278 -0.68 8.04 -10.03
CA ALA A 278 -1.42 9.29 -9.89
C ALA A 278 -0.70 10.20 -8.90
N GLN A 279 -0.37 11.42 -9.32
CA GLN A 279 0.41 12.38 -8.54
C GLN A 279 -0.25 13.76 -8.49
N SER A 280 -0.12 14.46 -7.36
CA SER A 280 -0.45 15.88 -7.29
C SER A 280 0.51 16.69 -8.15
N ILE A 281 0.05 17.82 -8.69
CA ILE A 281 0.85 18.64 -9.61
C ILE A 281 1.61 19.71 -8.84
N ILE A 282 2.90 19.89 -9.13
CA ILE A 282 3.70 20.99 -8.58
C ILE A 282 3.29 22.30 -9.24
N PRO A 283 2.98 23.37 -8.49
CA PRO A 283 2.69 24.67 -9.06
C PRO A 283 3.83 25.17 -9.95
N GLY A 284 3.53 25.52 -11.21
CA GLY A 284 4.49 26.05 -12.18
C GLY A 284 5.12 25.02 -13.13
N ILE A 285 5.09 23.72 -12.80
CA ILE A 285 5.86 22.70 -13.55
C ILE A 285 5.41 22.50 -15.00
N LEU A 286 4.18 22.90 -15.33
CA LEU A 286 3.62 22.79 -16.68
C LEU A 286 3.86 24.06 -17.53
N GLU A 287 4.44 25.11 -16.95
CA GLU A 287 4.77 26.35 -17.64
C GLU A 287 6.12 26.20 -18.38
N ARG A 288 6.17 26.61 -19.65
CA ARG A 288 7.33 26.40 -20.55
C ARG A 288 8.64 27.03 -20.05
N GLU A 289 8.57 28.00 -19.14
CA GLU A 289 9.74 28.70 -18.60
C GLU A 289 10.50 27.87 -17.54
N GLN A 290 9.92 26.77 -17.03
CA GLN A 290 10.49 25.91 -15.97
C GLN A 290 10.99 24.53 -16.44
N GLU A 291 11.23 24.33 -17.74
CA GLU A 291 11.70 23.05 -18.30
C GLU A 291 13.05 22.55 -17.74
N GLN A 292 13.79 23.38 -16.98
CA GLN A 292 15.03 23.00 -16.27
C GLN A 292 14.96 23.29 -14.74
N SER A 293 13.86 22.91 -14.08
CA SER A 293 13.60 23.22 -12.66
C SER A 293 14.28 22.28 -11.64
N VAL A 294 15.04 21.27 -12.08
CA VAL A 294 15.73 20.34 -11.17
C VAL A 294 17.00 20.99 -10.62
N VAL A 295 16.94 21.35 -9.34
CA VAL A 295 18.02 22.04 -8.62
C VAL A 295 18.81 21.12 -7.68
N TYR A 296 18.42 19.84 -7.60
CA TYR A 296 19.09 18.84 -6.79
C TYR A 296 18.93 17.45 -7.42
N GLY A 297 20.02 16.68 -7.47
CA GLY A 297 20.10 15.34 -8.03
C GLY A 297 20.25 15.34 -9.54
N SER A 298 19.65 14.36 -10.24
CA SER A 298 19.91 14.14 -11.67
C SER A 298 18.65 13.94 -12.52
N VAL A 299 18.71 14.41 -13.76
CA VAL A 299 17.66 14.22 -14.78
C VAL A 299 17.98 13.12 -15.79
N ASP A 300 19.22 12.66 -15.82
CA ASP A 300 19.80 11.79 -16.85
C ASP A 300 20.61 10.63 -16.25
N PHE A 301 20.12 10.10 -15.12
CA PHE A 301 20.66 8.91 -14.43
C PHE A 301 22.12 9.08 -13.96
N GLY A 302 22.46 10.26 -13.46
CA GLY A 302 23.75 10.55 -12.85
C GLY A 302 24.80 11.14 -13.78
N LYS A 303 24.48 11.37 -15.06
CA LYS A 303 25.41 12.05 -15.99
C LYS A 303 25.56 13.52 -15.63
N THR A 304 24.45 14.21 -15.43
CA THR A 304 24.36 15.59 -14.95
C THR A 304 23.78 15.57 -13.55
N VAL A 305 24.61 15.89 -12.56
CA VAL A 305 24.21 15.98 -11.14
C VAL A 305 24.30 17.44 -10.69
N THR A 306 23.24 17.94 -10.08
CA THR A 306 23.20 19.28 -9.48
C THR A 306 22.93 19.18 -7.98
N THR A 307 23.30 20.21 -7.23
CA THR A 307 23.03 20.32 -5.80
C THR A 307 22.68 21.75 -5.42
N ASN A 308 22.03 21.91 -4.28
CA ASN A 308 21.57 23.18 -3.76
C ASN A 308 21.76 23.20 -2.23
N SER A 309 22.29 24.31 -1.70
CA SER A 309 22.63 24.44 -0.28
C SER A 309 21.43 24.23 0.65
N LYS A 310 20.25 24.74 0.29
CA LYS A 310 19.02 24.55 1.08
C LYS A 310 18.57 23.09 1.08
N TYR A 311 18.68 22.41 -0.06
CA TYR A 311 18.38 20.97 -0.13
C TYR A 311 19.35 20.14 0.70
N ILE A 312 20.64 20.48 0.72
CA ILE A 312 21.62 19.80 1.59
C ILE A 312 21.26 19.98 3.07
N GLU A 313 20.87 21.17 3.49
CA GLU A 313 20.42 21.42 4.87
C GLU A 313 19.20 20.57 5.25
N LEU A 314 18.14 20.60 4.42
CA LEU A 314 16.91 19.85 4.68
C LEU A 314 17.15 18.33 4.61
N LEU A 315 17.84 17.87 3.56
CA LEU A 315 18.05 16.43 3.34
C LEU A 315 19.07 15.84 4.31
N SER A 316 20.03 16.60 4.83
CA SER A 316 20.93 16.12 5.88
C SER A 316 20.16 15.78 7.16
N GLN A 317 19.18 16.60 7.54
CA GLN A 317 18.30 16.33 8.69
C GLN A 317 17.42 15.10 8.45
N ALA A 318 16.84 14.97 7.25
CA ALA A 318 16.05 13.79 6.89
C ALA A 318 16.92 12.51 6.83
N ALA A 319 18.11 12.60 6.25
CA ALA A 319 19.06 11.50 6.08
C ALA A 319 19.49 10.91 7.43
N GLN A 320 19.67 11.74 8.47
CA GLN A 320 20.01 11.25 9.81
C GLN A 320 18.91 10.34 10.40
N GLN A 321 17.64 10.67 10.17
CA GLN A 321 16.52 9.84 10.62
C GLN A 321 16.35 8.59 9.75
N LEU A 322 16.49 8.73 8.43
CA LEU A 322 16.37 7.64 7.46
C LEU A 322 17.61 6.74 7.37
N LYS A 323 18.66 7.04 8.14
CA LYS A 323 19.93 6.31 8.15
C LYS A 323 20.63 6.32 6.79
N ILE A 324 20.48 7.42 6.06
CA ILE A 324 21.14 7.67 4.77
C ILE A 324 22.46 8.40 5.03
N MET A 325 23.51 7.95 4.36
CA MET A 325 24.85 8.54 4.44
C MET A 325 25.02 9.62 3.36
N PRO A 326 25.42 10.85 3.73
CA PRO A 326 25.90 11.84 2.76
C PRO A 326 27.12 11.30 2.02
N HIS A 327 27.13 11.43 0.70
CA HIS A 327 28.17 10.86 -0.14
C HIS A 327 28.44 11.76 -1.35
N LYS A 328 29.60 11.56 -1.98
CA LYS A 328 30.04 12.35 -3.14
C LYS A 328 30.01 11.51 -4.42
N VAL A 329 29.52 12.12 -5.49
CA VAL A 329 29.50 11.55 -6.84
C VAL A 329 30.22 12.47 -7.83
N ILE A 330 30.72 11.88 -8.89
CA ILE A 330 31.43 12.58 -9.97
C ILE A 330 30.47 12.70 -11.16
N SER A 331 30.11 13.93 -11.49
CA SER A 331 29.35 14.28 -12.70
C SER A 331 30.17 13.99 -13.96
N ASP A 332 29.54 13.84 -15.13
CA ASP A 332 30.27 13.64 -16.40
C ASP A 332 31.18 14.83 -16.77
N LYS A 333 30.92 16.01 -16.18
CA LYS A 333 31.81 17.17 -16.26
C LYS A 333 33.05 17.08 -15.35
N SER A 334 33.25 15.93 -14.68
CA SER A 334 34.29 15.70 -13.66
C SER A 334 34.17 16.63 -12.44
N GLU A 335 32.97 17.12 -12.16
CA GLU A 335 32.67 17.93 -10.98
C GLU A 335 32.25 17.02 -9.82
N GLU A 336 32.80 17.29 -8.63
CA GLU A 336 32.43 16.62 -7.39
C GLU A 336 31.15 17.24 -6.83
N VAL A 337 30.12 16.42 -6.63
CA VAL A 337 28.84 16.86 -6.08
C VAL A 337 28.51 16.04 -4.84
N GLU A 338 28.24 16.72 -3.73
CA GLU A 338 27.76 16.11 -2.49
C GLU A 338 26.24 15.95 -2.53
N LEU A 339 25.78 14.76 -2.14
CA LEU A 339 24.37 14.38 -2.05
C LEU A 339 24.07 13.77 -0.67
N CYS A 340 22.80 13.84 -0.29
CA CYS A 340 22.21 13.37 0.98
C CYS A 340 21.00 12.46 0.72
N SER A 341 20.80 12.07 -0.54
CA SER A 341 19.79 11.15 -1.06
C SER A 341 20.39 10.48 -2.29
N SER A 342 19.65 9.59 -2.95
CA SER A 342 20.12 8.95 -4.18
C SER A 342 20.32 9.97 -5.31
N VAL A 343 21.29 9.71 -6.20
CA VAL A 343 21.53 10.49 -7.43
C VAL A 343 20.29 10.65 -8.31
N GLU A 344 19.42 9.64 -8.37
CA GLU A 344 18.20 9.66 -9.20
C GLU A 344 17.08 10.54 -8.60
N CYS A 345 17.22 10.92 -7.33
CA CYS A 345 16.30 11.81 -6.65
C CYS A 345 16.24 13.18 -7.35
N LYS A 346 15.08 13.82 -7.39
CA LYS A 346 14.95 15.18 -7.94
C LYS A 346 14.42 16.15 -6.90
N GLY A 347 15.11 17.27 -6.74
CA GLY A 347 14.61 18.42 -5.99
C GLY A 347 14.12 19.52 -6.93
N ILE A 348 12.87 19.94 -6.76
CA ILE A 348 12.21 20.99 -7.55
C ILE A 348 11.67 22.07 -6.60
N ILE A 349 11.82 23.33 -6.97
CA ILE A 349 11.22 24.45 -6.22
C ILE A 349 9.96 24.88 -6.97
N GLY A 350 8.79 24.77 -6.33
CA GLY A 350 7.52 25.16 -6.93
C GLY A 350 7.35 26.69 -6.97
N ASN A 351 6.40 27.17 -7.78
CA ASN A 351 6.01 28.59 -7.81
C ASN A 351 5.46 29.09 -6.46
N ASP A 352 5.03 28.18 -5.60
CA ASP A 352 4.63 28.42 -4.21
C ASP A 352 5.83 28.54 -3.24
N SER A 353 7.06 28.52 -3.75
CA SER A 353 8.31 28.56 -2.98
C SER A 353 8.55 27.37 -2.05
N ARG A 354 7.80 26.26 -2.22
CA ARG A 354 8.01 25.02 -1.48
C ARG A 354 9.08 24.14 -2.16
N TYR A 355 9.84 23.39 -1.36
CA TYR A 355 10.90 22.49 -1.83
C TYR A 355 10.37 21.05 -1.92
N TYR A 356 10.18 20.57 -3.15
CA TYR A 356 9.62 19.25 -3.44
C TYR A 356 10.71 18.23 -3.74
N ILE A 357 10.66 17.09 -3.05
CA ILE A 357 11.51 15.92 -3.33
C ILE A 357 10.70 14.80 -4.03
N LEU A 358 11.29 14.25 -5.10
CA LEU A 358 10.64 13.35 -6.07
C LEU A 358 11.60 12.23 -6.50
N ASP A 359 11.06 11.26 -7.24
CA ASP A 359 11.80 10.13 -7.82
C ASP A 359 12.58 9.35 -6.75
N LEU A 360 11.87 8.96 -5.70
CA LEU A 360 12.40 8.36 -4.48
C LEU A 360 12.55 6.83 -4.60
N LEU A 361 12.79 6.32 -5.81
CA LEU A 361 12.76 4.87 -6.08
C LEU A 361 13.97 4.12 -5.49
N ARG A 362 15.08 4.81 -5.19
CA ARG A 362 16.31 4.28 -4.56
C ARG A 362 16.59 4.91 -3.20
N THR A 363 15.58 5.27 -2.41
CA THR A 363 15.81 5.83 -1.06
C THR A 363 16.63 4.90 -0.16
N PHE A 364 16.49 3.58 -0.32
CA PHE A 364 17.20 2.58 0.48
C PHE A 364 18.18 1.78 -0.39
N PRO A 365 19.29 1.29 0.21
CA PRO A 365 20.35 0.59 -0.50
C PRO A 365 19.84 -0.63 -1.29
N PRO A 366 20.54 -0.99 -2.38
CA PRO A 366 20.18 -2.17 -3.15
C PRO A 366 20.37 -3.45 -2.35
N ASP A 367 19.57 -4.45 -2.71
CA ASP A 367 19.62 -5.80 -2.19
C ASP A 367 20.59 -6.63 -3.05
N VAL A 368 21.85 -6.71 -2.61
CA VAL A 368 22.94 -7.38 -3.34
C VAL A 368 22.70 -8.88 -3.58
N ASN A 369 21.79 -9.50 -2.83
CA ASN A 369 21.37 -10.88 -3.08
C ASN A 369 20.71 -11.06 -4.46
N PHE A 370 20.23 -9.98 -5.09
CA PHE A 370 19.63 -9.99 -6.44
C PHE A 370 20.41 -9.18 -7.47
N LEU A 371 21.65 -8.81 -7.17
CA LEU A 371 22.55 -8.14 -8.09
C LEU A 371 23.68 -9.10 -8.49
N ILE A 372 23.88 -9.27 -9.79
CA ILE A 372 25.06 -9.94 -10.32
C ILE A 372 26.16 -8.88 -10.38
N LEU A 373 27.15 -9.01 -9.49
CA LEU A 373 28.30 -8.12 -9.39
C LEU A 373 29.52 -8.78 -10.00
N ASP A 374 30.43 -7.99 -10.57
CA ASP A 374 31.69 -8.47 -11.14
C ASP A 374 32.68 -8.94 -10.05
N GLU A 375 32.55 -8.35 -8.85
CA GLU A 375 33.31 -8.71 -7.65
C GLU A 375 32.58 -9.81 -6.87
N ASP A 376 33.34 -10.78 -6.32
CA ASP A 376 32.76 -11.85 -5.52
C ASP A 376 32.49 -11.40 -4.06
N VAL A 377 31.45 -10.60 -3.87
CA VAL A 377 31.19 -9.89 -2.60
C VAL A 377 30.42 -10.74 -1.57
N LEU A 378 29.70 -11.79 -1.99
CA LEU A 378 28.83 -12.56 -1.09
C LEU A 378 29.60 -13.62 -0.27
N SER A 379 29.16 -13.85 0.97
CA SER A 379 29.71 -14.87 1.85
C SER A 379 29.47 -16.30 1.34
N LYS A 380 30.26 -17.26 1.85
CA LYS A 380 30.12 -18.69 1.48
C LYS A 380 28.77 -19.25 1.92
N GLU A 381 28.29 -18.80 3.07
CA GLU A 381 27.00 -19.15 3.66
C GLU A 381 25.85 -18.68 2.76
N VAL A 382 25.88 -17.43 2.30
CA VAL A 382 24.87 -16.88 1.38
C VAL A 382 24.87 -17.62 0.04
N LYS A 383 26.06 -17.94 -0.50
CA LYS A 383 26.18 -18.76 -1.71
C LYS A 383 25.62 -20.16 -1.55
N SER A 384 25.84 -20.80 -0.40
CA SER A 384 25.26 -22.13 -0.09
C SER A 384 23.72 -22.11 -0.08
N LEU A 385 23.12 -20.94 0.12
CA LEU A 385 21.67 -20.75 0.07
C LEU A 385 21.13 -20.49 -1.35
N GLY A 386 22.00 -20.39 -2.36
CA GLY A 386 21.64 -20.22 -3.77
C GLY A 386 21.70 -18.78 -4.30
N PHE A 387 22.44 -17.88 -3.64
CA PHE A 387 22.56 -16.47 -4.02
C PHE A 387 23.94 -16.16 -4.66
N PRO A 388 24.04 -15.15 -5.54
CA PRO A 388 22.99 -14.21 -5.96
C PRO A 388 21.98 -14.85 -6.92
N ILE A 389 20.75 -14.34 -6.92
CA ILE A 389 19.68 -14.79 -7.82
C ILE A 389 19.44 -13.72 -8.89
N GLN A 390 19.47 -14.09 -10.16
CA GLN A 390 19.12 -13.16 -11.24
C GLN A 390 17.62 -12.84 -11.19
N HIS A 391 17.30 -11.57 -10.96
CA HIS A 391 15.92 -11.08 -10.97
C HIS A 391 15.58 -10.40 -12.31
N ARG A 392 14.27 -10.27 -12.62
CA ARG A 392 13.78 -9.63 -13.88
C ARG A 392 14.15 -8.16 -14.01
N HIS A 393 14.48 -7.52 -12.89
CA HIS A 393 14.89 -6.13 -12.83
C HIS A 393 15.96 -5.95 -11.76
N LYS A 394 16.73 -4.86 -11.86
CA LYS A 394 17.82 -4.50 -10.94
C LYS A 394 17.41 -3.49 -9.85
N LEU A 395 16.14 -3.09 -9.81
CA LEU A 395 15.56 -2.20 -8.78
C LEU A 395 15.23 -2.90 -7.45
N CYS A 396 15.99 -3.94 -7.10
CA CYS A 396 15.81 -4.68 -5.87
C CYS A 396 16.47 -3.90 -4.73
N CYS A 397 15.68 -3.26 -3.86
CA CYS A 397 16.18 -2.55 -2.66
C CYS A 397 15.85 -3.28 -1.36
N LEU A 398 16.67 -3.04 -0.33
CA LEU A 398 16.39 -3.40 1.05
C LEU A 398 15.28 -2.51 1.63
N ARG A 399 14.52 -3.03 2.60
CA ARG A 399 13.43 -2.28 3.23
C ARG A 399 13.91 -1.49 4.44
N GLN A 400 13.25 -0.38 4.75
CA GLN A 400 13.52 0.40 5.97
C GLN A 400 13.45 -0.48 7.22
N GLU A 401 12.41 -1.32 7.35
CA GLU A 401 12.19 -2.13 8.55
C GLU A 401 13.36 -3.11 8.79
N LEU A 402 14.03 -3.56 7.72
CA LEU A 402 15.23 -4.39 7.82
C LEU A 402 16.42 -3.56 8.30
N ILE A 403 16.60 -2.36 7.75
CA ILE A 403 17.69 -1.45 8.07
C ILE A 403 17.63 -1.06 9.54
N ASP A 404 16.44 -0.69 10.03
CA ASP A 404 16.22 -0.35 11.44
C ASP A 404 16.59 -1.53 12.35
N SER A 405 16.10 -2.74 12.02
CA SER A 405 16.40 -3.95 12.81
C SER A 405 17.87 -4.37 12.76
N PHE A 406 18.53 -4.19 11.60
CA PHE A 406 19.97 -4.44 11.44
C PHE A 406 20.79 -3.49 12.30
N ILE A 407 20.50 -2.19 12.23
CA ILE A 407 21.20 -1.16 13.02
C ILE A 407 20.98 -1.40 14.52
N GLU A 408 19.76 -1.70 14.95
CA GLU A 408 19.47 -2.04 16.35
C GLU A 408 20.28 -3.24 16.82
N THR A 409 20.37 -4.29 16.00
CA THR A 409 21.17 -5.48 16.30
C THR A 409 22.66 -5.14 16.43
N ARG A 410 23.18 -4.34 15.50
CA ARG A 410 24.59 -3.88 15.51
C ARG A 410 24.87 -2.98 16.72
N TYR A 411 23.92 -2.14 17.10
CA TYR A 411 24.03 -1.30 18.29
C TYR A 411 24.08 -2.14 19.57
N MET A 412 23.24 -3.17 19.68
CA MET A 412 23.30 -4.10 20.81
C MET A 412 24.62 -4.87 20.85
N MET A 413 25.19 -5.26 19.70
CA MET A 413 26.53 -5.84 19.63
C MET A 413 27.60 -4.85 20.09
N PHE A 414 27.52 -3.59 19.66
CA PHE A 414 28.44 -2.53 20.06
C PHE A 414 28.47 -2.36 21.57
N ILE A 415 27.30 -2.28 22.22
CA ILE A 415 27.18 -2.19 23.68
C ILE A 415 27.83 -3.40 24.35
N LYS A 416 27.58 -4.61 23.85
CA LYS A 416 28.17 -5.84 24.42
C LYS A 416 29.69 -5.87 24.31
N TYR A 417 30.24 -5.53 23.14
CA TYR A 417 31.69 -5.47 22.94
C TYR A 417 32.33 -4.38 23.81
N ALA A 418 31.73 -3.19 23.87
CA ALA A 418 32.21 -2.09 24.71
C ALA A 418 32.20 -2.49 26.19
N ALA A 419 31.09 -3.05 26.69
CA ALA A 419 30.97 -3.50 28.07
C ALA A 419 31.98 -4.61 28.42
N PHE A 420 32.18 -5.57 27.51
CA PHE A 420 33.16 -6.63 27.69
C PHE A 420 34.59 -6.06 27.83
N HIS A 421 35.02 -5.22 26.88
CA HIS A 421 36.35 -4.64 26.93
C HIS A 421 36.56 -3.70 28.13
N LEU A 422 35.51 -2.97 28.57
CA LEU A 422 35.54 -2.16 29.78
C LEU A 422 35.73 -2.99 31.05
N GLN A 423 35.02 -4.11 31.18
CA GLN A 423 35.16 -5.02 32.32
C GLN A 423 36.59 -5.55 32.42
N HIS A 424 37.18 -5.97 31.29
CA HIS A 424 38.56 -6.42 31.24
C HIS A 424 39.57 -5.30 31.59
N LEU A 425 39.31 -4.07 31.15
CA LEU A 425 40.16 -2.92 31.45
C LEU A 425 40.12 -2.56 32.94
N ASN A 426 38.94 -2.65 33.57
CA ASN A 426 38.77 -2.44 35.01
C ASN A 426 39.43 -3.55 35.84
N LEU A 427 39.32 -4.82 35.40
CA LEU A 427 40.03 -5.95 36.03
C LEU A 427 41.55 -5.77 35.96
N TRP A 428 42.06 -5.30 34.82
CA TRP A 428 43.49 -5.02 34.65
C TRP A 428 43.98 -3.84 35.51
N LYS A 429 43.21 -2.74 35.58
CA LYS A 429 43.48 -1.59 36.47
C LYS A 429 43.51 -2.03 37.94
N ASN A 430 42.59 -2.88 38.37
CA ASN A 430 42.55 -3.41 39.73
C ASN A 430 43.72 -4.35 40.03
N GLN A 431 44.12 -5.20 39.09
CA GLN A 431 45.31 -6.06 39.27
C GLN A 431 46.60 -5.24 39.38
N LYS A 432 46.76 -4.18 38.55
CA LYS A 432 47.91 -3.26 38.65
C LYS A 432 48.03 -2.57 40.01
N ASN A 433 46.90 -2.19 40.61
CA ASN A 433 46.89 -1.55 41.93
C ASN A 433 47.20 -2.53 43.08
N THR A 434 47.13 -3.85 42.85
CA THR A 434 47.31 -4.86 43.91
C THR A 434 48.71 -5.50 43.91
N THR A 435 49.43 -5.50 42.78
CA THR A 435 50.73 -6.23 42.65
C THR A 435 51.97 -5.36 42.50
N GLY A 436 51.86 -4.04 42.25
CA GLY A 436 53.01 -3.12 42.31
C GLY A 436 54.15 -3.38 41.30
N VAL A 437 53.96 -4.24 40.28
CA VAL A 437 54.97 -4.51 39.25
C VAL A 437 54.69 -3.68 38.00
N VAL A 438 55.69 -2.90 37.59
CA VAL A 438 55.69 -2.07 36.38
C VAL A 438 56.21 -2.90 35.22
N ASP A 439 55.30 -3.51 34.45
CA ASP A 439 55.61 -3.98 33.09
C ASP A 439 54.71 -3.27 32.07
N ASN A 440 55.35 -2.58 31.14
CA ASN A 440 54.75 -1.72 30.10
C ASN A 440 54.35 -2.49 28.83
N VAL A 441 53.73 -3.67 28.97
CA VAL A 441 53.26 -4.44 27.82
C VAL A 441 51.79 -4.82 28.01
N ILE A 442 50.93 -4.15 27.24
CA ILE A 442 49.55 -4.58 26.99
C ILE A 442 49.63 -5.97 26.33
N PRO A 443 48.93 -7.02 26.81
CA PRO A 443 48.89 -8.29 26.10
C PRO A 443 48.20 -8.08 24.74
N LYS A 444 49.00 -7.92 23.69
CA LYS A 444 48.52 -7.98 22.31
C LYS A 444 48.28 -9.45 21.94
N GLU A 445 47.13 -9.69 21.31
CA GLU A 445 46.87 -10.80 20.37
C GLU A 445 46.32 -12.17 20.82
N LYS A 446 45.90 -12.41 22.09
CA LYS A 446 45.18 -13.66 22.44
C LYS A 446 43.69 -13.53 22.83
N ILE A 447 43.12 -12.33 22.75
CA ILE A 447 41.77 -12.04 23.28
C ILE A 447 40.69 -12.15 22.19
N ASN A 448 40.97 -11.88 20.92
CA ASN A 448 39.93 -11.79 19.88
C ASN A 448 39.17 -13.10 19.59
N GLU A 449 39.82 -14.27 19.68
CA GLU A 449 39.18 -15.54 19.31
C GLU A 449 38.18 -16.03 20.37
N ASN A 450 38.49 -15.87 21.67
CA ASN A 450 37.59 -16.30 22.75
C ASN A 450 36.37 -15.37 22.94
N VAL A 451 36.42 -14.13 22.42
CA VAL A 451 35.29 -13.19 22.48
C VAL A 451 34.26 -13.53 21.42
N ASP A 452 34.67 -13.92 20.22
CA ASP A 452 33.73 -14.29 19.15
C ASP A 452 32.96 -15.57 19.50
N GLU A 453 33.56 -16.54 20.20
CA GLU A 453 32.83 -17.71 20.72
C GLU A 453 31.90 -17.36 21.88
N ASN A 454 32.33 -16.56 22.88
CA ASN A 454 31.47 -16.21 24.02
C ASN A 454 30.33 -15.23 23.65
N VAL A 455 30.56 -14.32 22.69
CA VAL A 455 29.50 -13.44 22.15
C VAL A 455 28.61 -14.21 21.17
N ARG A 456 29.13 -15.12 20.32
CA ARG A 456 28.27 -16.04 19.53
C ARG A 456 27.43 -16.94 20.43
N ASN A 457 28.01 -17.53 21.47
CA ASN A 457 27.33 -18.43 22.38
C ASN A 457 26.31 -17.68 23.26
N GLY A 458 26.64 -16.46 23.71
CA GLY A 458 25.67 -15.58 24.37
C GLY A 458 24.53 -15.10 23.44
N ILE A 459 24.78 -15.00 22.12
CA ILE A 459 23.72 -14.77 21.11
C ILE A 459 22.86 -16.02 20.90
N THR A 460 23.40 -17.24 21.05
CA THR A 460 22.60 -18.46 21.02
C THR A 460 21.80 -18.69 22.31
N ASP A 461 22.32 -18.24 23.46
CA ASP A 461 21.63 -18.39 24.75
C ASP A 461 20.51 -17.35 24.94
N ILE A 462 20.69 -16.10 24.49
CA ILE A 462 19.58 -15.12 24.40
C ILE A 462 18.49 -15.60 23.43
N LYS A 463 18.81 -16.48 22.48
CA LYS A 463 17.84 -17.07 21.54
C LYS A 463 17.17 -18.35 22.04
N LYS A 464 17.60 -18.90 23.18
CA LYS A 464 17.01 -20.10 23.82
C LYS A 464 16.33 -19.81 25.17
N SER A 465 16.62 -18.69 25.83
CA SER A 465 16.09 -18.36 27.16
C SER A 465 15.13 -17.16 27.15
N ASP A 466 14.01 -17.25 26.42
CA ASP A 466 12.85 -16.36 26.66
C ASP A 466 11.95 -16.90 27.80
N ASN A 467 12.45 -17.82 28.63
CA ASN A 467 11.66 -18.44 29.71
C ASN A 467 12.31 -18.47 31.09
N GLU A 468 13.36 -17.69 31.36
CA GLU A 468 13.84 -17.47 32.73
C GLU A 468 14.30 -16.03 32.94
N ASN A 469 13.71 -15.39 33.96
CA ASN A 469 13.94 -14.02 34.46
C ASN A 469 15.42 -13.64 34.60
N THR A 470 16.08 -13.23 33.52
CA THR A 470 17.31 -12.43 33.58
C THR A 470 16.93 -10.97 33.38
N SER A 471 16.84 -10.27 34.50
CA SER A 471 16.37 -8.88 34.67
C SER A 471 16.78 -7.91 33.55
N GLU A 472 15.77 -7.32 32.87
CA GLU A 472 15.90 -6.16 31.96
C GLU A 472 16.75 -5.03 32.57
N ASP A 473 16.70 -4.88 33.90
CA ASP A 473 17.51 -3.96 34.72
C ASP A 473 19.02 -4.06 34.45
N SER A 474 19.53 -5.25 34.11
CA SER A 474 20.97 -5.50 33.90
C SER A 474 21.48 -5.03 32.53
N LEU A 475 20.59 -4.88 31.55
CA LEU A 475 20.93 -4.49 30.19
C LEU A 475 20.75 -2.97 30.02
N GLU A 476 19.75 -2.41 30.69
CA GLU A 476 19.51 -0.97 30.74
C GLU A 476 20.60 -0.24 31.53
N THR A 477 21.09 -0.83 32.64
CA THR A 477 22.28 -0.32 33.34
C THR A 477 23.53 -0.37 32.46
N LYS A 478 23.74 -1.44 31.69
CA LYS A 478 24.86 -1.53 30.74
C LYS A 478 24.77 -0.48 29.63
N LYS A 479 23.57 -0.21 29.10
CA LYS A 479 23.31 0.88 28.13
C LYS A 479 23.71 2.24 28.72
N LYS A 480 23.18 2.59 29.90
CA LYS A 480 23.48 3.85 30.59
C LYS A 480 24.98 4.04 30.85
N ILE A 481 25.69 2.98 31.23
CA ILE A 481 27.15 3.02 31.43
C ILE A 481 27.88 3.31 30.11
N VAL A 482 27.54 2.62 29.02
CA VAL A 482 28.17 2.84 27.71
C VAL A 482 27.85 4.22 27.15
N GLU A 483 26.60 4.69 27.27
CA GLU A 483 26.15 6.02 26.84
C GLU A 483 26.90 7.15 27.58
N THR A 484 26.98 7.05 28.91
CA THR A 484 27.73 8.01 29.73
C THR A 484 29.21 8.06 29.31
N ILE A 485 29.79 6.91 28.96
CA ILE A 485 31.20 6.81 28.54
C ILE A 485 31.40 7.35 27.12
N THR A 486 30.48 7.12 26.18
CA THR A 486 30.54 7.72 24.84
C THR A 486 30.44 9.25 24.91
N GLU A 487 29.56 9.79 25.74
CA GLU A 487 29.45 11.24 25.96
C GLU A 487 30.69 11.82 26.66
N SER A 488 31.29 11.04 27.56
CA SER A 488 32.54 11.41 28.27
C SER A 488 33.76 11.32 27.36
N ALA A 489 33.80 10.40 26.39
CA ALA A 489 34.90 10.26 25.44
C ALA A 489 34.97 11.40 24.41
N VAL A 490 33.83 12.06 24.15
CA VAL A 490 33.70 13.22 23.25
C VAL A 490 34.12 14.53 23.94
N LYS A 491 34.08 14.59 25.28
CA LYS A 491 34.60 15.72 26.08
C LYS A 491 36.04 15.40 26.46
N ASP A 492 37.00 16.20 26.01
CA ASP A 492 38.47 15.97 26.01
C ASP A 492 39.19 15.70 27.37
N ASN A 493 38.51 15.22 28.42
CA ASN A 493 39.02 15.25 29.80
C ASN A 493 39.31 13.92 30.53
N ASP A 494 39.25 12.71 29.94
CA ASP A 494 40.04 11.57 30.51
C ASP A 494 40.30 10.32 29.63
N ASP A 495 41.42 9.65 29.96
CA ASP A 495 41.98 8.32 29.63
C ASP A 495 41.94 7.78 28.15
N ASN A 496 43.10 7.76 27.49
CA ASN A 496 43.31 7.21 26.13
C ASN A 496 42.85 5.74 25.98
N SER A 497 42.84 5.00 27.10
CA SER A 497 42.46 3.60 27.19
C SER A 497 40.96 3.34 26.93
N THR A 498 40.08 4.24 27.37
CA THR A 498 38.62 4.17 27.11
C THR A 498 38.28 4.49 25.66
N LYS A 499 38.98 5.46 25.05
CA LYS A 499 38.85 5.77 23.60
C LYS A 499 39.24 4.56 22.74
N GLU A 500 40.28 3.82 23.12
CA GLU A 500 40.64 2.57 22.43
C GLU A 500 39.58 1.46 22.54
N VAL A 501 38.87 1.36 23.68
CA VAL A 501 37.78 0.38 23.85
C VAL A 501 36.63 0.69 22.89
N VAL A 502 36.21 1.96 22.84
CA VAL A 502 35.15 2.42 21.93
C VAL A 502 35.58 2.20 20.47
N LYS A 503 36.82 2.53 20.13
CA LYS A 503 37.38 2.28 18.78
C LYS A 503 37.36 0.81 18.39
N LYS A 504 37.76 -0.10 19.28
CA LYS A 504 37.70 -1.56 19.02
C LYS A 504 36.27 -2.05 18.84
N ALA A 505 35.35 -1.59 19.68
CA ALA A 505 33.93 -1.95 19.58
C ALA A 505 33.31 -1.42 18.27
N ALA A 506 33.61 -0.16 17.90
CA ALA A 506 33.15 0.49 16.69
C ALA A 506 33.66 -0.23 15.42
N GLN A 507 34.95 -0.57 15.37
CA GLN A 507 35.54 -1.33 14.27
C GLN A 507 34.90 -2.72 14.12
N LYS A 508 34.63 -3.41 15.24
CA LYS A 508 34.05 -4.76 15.21
C LYS A 508 32.61 -4.78 14.68
N VAL A 509 31.83 -3.73 14.91
CA VAL A 509 30.45 -3.62 14.41
C VAL A 509 30.34 -2.99 13.03
N GLY A 510 31.45 -2.52 12.44
CA GLY A 510 31.47 -1.84 11.15
C GLY A 510 30.98 -0.39 11.21
N SER A 511 31.18 0.30 12.33
CA SER A 511 30.83 1.72 12.46
C SER A 511 31.64 2.58 11.48
N LEU A 512 30.98 3.55 10.85
CA LEU A 512 31.61 4.53 9.95
C LEU A 512 32.49 5.53 10.70
N LYS A 513 32.30 5.67 12.02
CA LYS A 513 33.12 6.50 12.89
C LYS A 513 33.83 5.64 13.92
N GLU A 514 35.08 5.97 14.22
CA GLU A 514 35.87 5.24 15.22
C GLU A 514 35.51 5.63 16.67
N THR A 515 34.94 6.82 16.88
CA THR A 515 34.71 7.40 18.20
C THR A 515 33.29 7.20 18.73
N GLU A 516 32.36 6.80 17.87
CA GLU A 516 30.95 6.59 18.23
C GLU A 516 30.32 5.53 17.33
N PHE A 517 29.14 5.05 17.73
CA PHE A 517 28.33 4.18 16.89
C PHE A 517 27.64 5.01 15.80
N ASP A 518 28.06 4.84 14.54
CA ASP A 518 27.46 5.48 13.37
C ASP A 518 27.35 4.46 12.24
N ILE A 519 26.12 3.98 11.98
CA ILE A 519 25.81 3.12 10.84
C ILE A 519 24.75 3.82 10.01
N ARG A 520 25.13 4.17 8.78
CA ARG A 520 24.28 4.77 7.75
C ARG A 520 24.63 4.15 6.41
N PHE A 521 23.70 4.21 5.47
CA PHE A 521 23.80 3.57 4.18
C PHE A 521 23.88 4.61 3.07
N ASN A 522 24.87 4.44 2.20
CA ASN A 522 24.91 5.17 0.94
C ASN A 522 24.00 4.42 -0.07
N PRO A 523 22.89 5.05 -0.54
CA PRO A 523 21.89 4.39 -1.37
C PRO A 523 22.39 4.08 -2.78
N ASP A 524 23.44 4.77 -3.22
CA ASP A 524 24.00 4.61 -4.57
C ASP A 524 25.13 3.60 -4.63
N VAL A 525 25.47 2.97 -3.51
CA VAL A 525 26.44 1.86 -3.48
C VAL A 525 25.91 0.73 -4.36
N PHE A 526 26.66 0.38 -5.41
CA PHE A 526 26.27 -0.56 -6.48
C PHE A 526 25.20 -0.05 -7.47
N SER A 527 24.88 1.24 -7.49
CA SER A 527 24.02 1.81 -8.53
C SER A 527 24.76 1.81 -9.89
N PRO A 528 24.13 1.28 -10.96
CA PRO A 528 24.76 1.26 -12.28
C PRO A 528 24.87 2.69 -12.83
N GLY A 529 26.02 3.01 -13.44
CA GLY A 529 26.25 4.32 -14.07
C GLY A 529 26.73 5.42 -13.13
N VAL A 530 26.70 5.24 -11.81
CA VAL A 530 27.18 6.23 -10.85
C VAL A 530 28.70 6.14 -10.68
N LYS A 531 29.41 7.26 -10.90
CA LYS A 531 30.85 7.38 -10.62
C LYS A 531 31.05 7.89 -9.20
N HIS A 532 31.56 7.03 -8.32
CA HIS A 532 31.83 7.39 -6.93
C HIS A 532 33.15 8.14 -6.76
N PHE A 533 33.19 9.06 -5.80
CA PHE A 533 34.42 9.71 -5.38
C PHE A 533 35.30 8.74 -4.57
N ASN A 534 36.59 8.62 -4.93
CA ASN A 534 37.59 7.76 -4.27
C ASN A 534 37.11 6.30 -4.02
N PRO A 535 36.84 5.52 -5.07
CA PRO A 535 36.34 4.15 -4.94
C PRO A 535 37.32 3.17 -4.28
N GLU A 536 38.60 3.52 -4.20
CA GLU A 536 39.63 2.69 -3.54
C GLU A 536 39.77 2.97 -2.04
N SER A 537 39.10 4.01 -1.52
CA SER A 537 39.18 4.39 -0.11
C SER A 537 38.64 3.30 0.82
N ASP A 538 39.24 3.18 2.01
CA ASP A 538 38.80 2.22 3.01
C ASP A 538 37.38 2.53 3.53
N GLN A 539 36.99 3.81 3.52
CA GLN A 539 35.62 4.25 3.81
C GLN A 539 34.62 3.65 2.81
N PHE A 540 34.88 3.76 1.51
CA PHE A 540 33.97 3.25 0.47
C PHE A 540 33.88 1.72 0.47
N LYS A 541 34.99 1.03 0.78
CA LYS A 541 34.98 -0.43 1.00
C LYS A 541 34.10 -0.81 2.19
N LEU A 542 34.15 -0.03 3.28
CA LEU A 542 33.29 -0.24 4.44
C LEU A 542 31.81 0.01 4.10
N GLU A 543 31.50 1.05 3.32
CA GLU A 543 30.13 1.33 2.83
C GLU A 543 29.58 0.15 2.00
N LYS A 544 30.38 -0.38 1.06
CA LYS A 544 30.05 -1.60 0.30
C LYS A 544 29.78 -2.79 1.23
N GLN A 545 30.65 -3.01 2.21
CA GLN A 545 30.52 -4.12 3.15
C GLN A 545 29.26 -4.01 4.02
N LEU A 546 28.87 -2.81 4.46
CA LEU A 546 27.65 -2.62 5.25
C LEU A 546 26.39 -3.03 4.49
N VAL A 547 26.30 -2.69 3.19
CA VAL A 547 25.17 -3.12 2.35
C VAL A 547 25.10 -4.64 2.24
N VAL A 548 26.25 -5.29 2.08
CA VAL A 548 26.37 -6.75 2.00
C VAL A 548 25.98 -7.41 3.31
N ASP A 549 26.50 -6.90 4.43
CA ASP A 549 26.19 -7.38 5.78
C ASP A 549 24.69 -7.26 6.10
N ALA A 550 24.04 -6.17 5.68
CA ALA A 550 22.60 -5.98 5.86
C ALA A 550 21.77 -6.95 5.01
N ALA A 551 22.18 -7.21 3.76
CA ALA A 551 21.54 -8.19 2.88
C ALA A 551 21.74 -9.63 3.40
N GLU A 552 22.91 -9.95 3.94
CA GLU A 552 23.19 -11.24 4.59
C GLU A 552 22.39 -11.42 5.88
N TYR A 553 22.26 -10.36 6.69
CA TYR A 553 21.46 -10.37 7.91
C TYR A 553 19.99 -10.75 7.66
N LEU A 554 19.42 -10.32 6.52
CA LEU A 554 18.07 -10.73 6.11
C LEU A 554 17.95 -12.25 5.93
N LEU A 555 18.95 -12.90 5.34
CA LEU A 555 18.92 -14.34 5.06
C LEU A 555 19.23 -15.19 6.30
N LEU A 556 20.25 -14.77 7.06
CA LEU A 556 20.80 -15.56 8.16
C LEU A 556 20.15 -15.29 9.51
N SER A 557 19.51 -14.12 9.70
CA SER A 557 18.91 -13.71 10.99
C SER A 557 17.41 -13.43 10.86
N GLN A 558 17.03 -12.30 10.25
CA GLN A 558 15.88 -12.17 9.34
C GLN A 558 14.81 -13.27 9.28
N ILE A 559 14.91 -14.03 8.19
CA ILE A 559 14.00 -15.11 7.84
C ILE A 559 13.93 -16.19 8.93
N PRO A 560 15.05 -16.69 9.50
CA PRO A 560 14.98 -17.64 10.62
C PRO A 560 14.20 -17.11 11.84
N LEU A 561 14.36 -15.84 12.21
CA LEU A 561 13.62 -15.19 13.29
C LEU A 561 12.11 -15.19 13.00
N PHE A 562 11.71 -14.80 11.79
CA PHE A 562 10.31 -14.84 11.39
C PHE A 562 9.70 -16.26 11.53
N ILE A 563 10.43 -17.30 11.10
CA ILE A 563 9.96 -18.69 11.21
C ILE A 563 9.85 -19.12 12.68
N ARG A 564 10.81 -18.75 13.52
CA ARG A 564 10.77 -19.04 14.96
C ARG A 564 9.56 -18.37 15.61
N ASP A 565 9.29 -17.12 15.27
CA ASP A 565 8.16 -16.38 15.83
C ASP A 565 6.80 -16.99 15.42
N CYS A 566 6.74 -17.59 14.23
CA CYS A 566 5.60 -18.41 13.83
C CYS A 566 5.50 -19.72 14.64
N MET A 567 6.64 -20.34 14.98
CA MET A 567 6.66 -21.53 15.85
C MET A 567 6.18 -21.23 17.26
N ASP A 568 6.50 -20.03 17.77
CA ASP A 568 6.16 -19.56 19.11
C ASP A 568 4.75 -18.93 19.16
N HIS A 569 4.03 -18.89 18.03
CA HIS A 569 2.72 -18.28 17.87
C HIS A 569 2.66 -16.78 18.19
N SER A 570 3.80 -16.10 18.23
CA SER A 570 3.84 -14.64 18.34
C SER A 570 3.44 -13.96 17.01
N SER A 571 3.61 -14.65 15.89
CA SER A 571 3.08 -14.27 14.57
C SER A 571 2.31 -15.44 13.96
N ALA A 572 1.01 -15.29 13.74
CA ALA A 572 0.18 -16.34 13.15
C ALA A 572 -0.53 -15.82 11.88
N PRO A 573 0.14 -15.84 10.71
CA PRO A 573 -0.50 -15.47 9.45
C PRO A 573 -1.67 -16.41 9.12
N MET A 574 -2.87 -15.86 8.97
CA MET A 574 -4.08 -16.62 8.66
C MET A 574 -4.36 -16.71 7.16
N ASP A 575 -3.85 -15.76 6.37
CA ASP A 575 -3.94 -15.76 4.92
C ASP A 575 -2.71 -15.12 4.26
N GLY A 576 -2.68 -15.10 2.93
CA GLY A 576 -1.56 -14.57 2.16
C GLY A 576 -1.36 -13.05 2.30
N GLN A 577 -2.41 -12.29 2.63
CA GLN A 577 -2.30 -10.85 2.86
C GLN A 577 -1.59 -10.58 4.19
N ILE A 578 -2.05 -11.22 5.28
CA ILE A 578 -1.41 -11.10 6.60
C ILE A 578 0.02 -11.64 6.56
N LEU A 579 0.27 -12.73 5.82
CA LEU A 579 1.65 -13.21 5.60
C LEU A 579 2.52 -12.12 4.97
N SER A 580 2.02 -11.46 3.93
CA SER A 580 2.75 -10.40 3.24
C SER A 580 3.02 -9.19 4.15
N GLU A 581 2.03 -8.81 4.97
CA GLU A 581 2.17 -7.73 5.97
C GLU A 581 3.22 -8.09 7.02
N ASN A 582 3.14 -9.28 7.62
CA ASN A 582 4.10 -9.74 8.64
C ASN A 582 5.53 -9.80 8.09
N LEU A 583 5.73 -10.29 6.85
CA LEU A 583 7.04 -10.26 6.20
C LEU A 583 7.57 -8.83 6.04
N HIS A 584 6.74 -7.89 5.56
CA HIS A 584 7.14 -6.50 5.40
C HIS A 584 7.46 -5.82 6.75
N THR A 585 6.73 -6.13 7.84
CA THR A 585 7.04 -5.58 9.17
C THR A 585 8.42 -6.01 9.69
N ARG A 586 8.95 -7.15 9.20
CA ARG A 586 10.31 -7.62 9.47
C ARG A 586 11.33 -7.20 8.43
N GLY A 587 10.93 -6.33 7.50
CA GLY A 587 11.80 -5.89 6.41
C GLY A 587 12.08 -6.96 5.35
N ILE A 588 11.35 -8.07 5.36
CA ILE A 588 11.50 -9.14 4.38
C ILE A 588 10.66 -8.82 3.14
N ASN A 589 11.32 -8.69 1.99
CA ASN A 589 10.62 -8.51 0.71
C ASN A 589 9.96 -9.81 0.24
N ILE A 590 8.79 -9.70 -0.40
CA ILE A 590 8.05 -10.85 -0.98
C ILE A 590 8.86 -11.66 -1.99
N ARG A 591 9.91 -11.09 -2.60
CA ARG A 591 10.83 -11.83 -3.48
C ARG A 591 11.51 -13.03 -2.77
N TYR A 592 11.63 -13.00 -1.45
CA TYR A 592 12.18 -14.10 -0.64
C TYR A 592 11.16 -15.21 -0.31
N LEU A 593 9.92 -15.12 -0.80
CA LEU A 593 8.85 -16.09 -0.49
C LEU A 593 9.22 -17.53 -0.86
N GLY A 594 9.96 -17.72 -1.96
CA GLY A 594 10.48 -19.04 -2.34
C GLY A 594 11.46 -19.64 -1.33
N LYS A 595 12.34 -18.81 -0.75
CA LYS A 595 13.28 -19.26 0.30
C LYS A 595 12.57 -19.57 1.61
N ILE A 596 11.53 -18.81 1.94
CA ILE A 596 10.66 -19.07 3.09
C ILE A 596 9.94 -20.41 2.90
N ALA A 597 9.36 -20.66 1.72
CA ALA A 597 8.72 -21.93 1.38
C ALA A 597 9.69 -23.12 1.53
N GLU A 598 10.93 -22.99 1.06
CA GLU A 598 11.95 -24.03 1.22
C GLU A 598 12.24 -24.36 2.68
N LYS A 599 12.34 -23.34 3.55
CA LYS A 599 12.56 -23.56 4.99
C LYS A 599 11.33 -24.15 5.69
N LEU A 600 10.13 -23.66 5.36
CA LEU A 600 8.88 -24.13 5.95
C LEU A 600 8.57 -25.59 5.57
N SER A 601 8.94 -26.03 4.37
CA SER A 601 8.77 -27.44 3.94
C SER A 601 9.45 -28.46 4.87
N LYS A 602 10.45 -28.02 5.64
CA LYS A 602 11.21 -28.85 6.58
C LYS A 602 10.57 -28.90 7.98
N ILE A 603 9.51 -28.12 8.23
CA ILE A 603 8.91 -27.90 9.56
C ILE A 603 7.44 -28.33 9.54
N LYS A 604 7.15 -29.57 9.97
CA LYS A 604 5.79 -30.13 9.98
C LYS A 604 4.78 -29.33 10.82
N ARG A 605 5.21 -28.71 11.92
CA ARG A 605 4.32 -27.91 12.79
C ARG A 605 3.74 -26.68 12.08
N LEU A 606 4.40 -26.18 11.03
CA LEU A 606 3.99 -25.00 10.26
C LEU A 606 3.45 -25.38 8.86
N GLU A 607 2.88 -26.58 8.72
CA GLU A 607 2.31 -27.05 7.46
C GLU A 607 1.23 -26.08 6.92
N TYR A 608 0.36 -25.56 7.79
CA TYR A 608 -0.65 -24.56 7.40
C TYR A 608 -0.02 -23.31 6.75
N LEU A 609 1.10 -22.82 7.31
CA LEU A 609 1.81 -21.65 6.83
C LEU A 609 2.55 -21.97 5.52
N TYR A 610 3.05 -23.19 5.37
CA TYR A 610 3.60 -23.67 4.11
C TYR A 610 2.54 -23.67 3.00
N SER A 611 1.34 -24.19 3.26
CA SER A 611 0.21 -24.15 2.32
C SER A 611 -0.16 -22.71 1.91
N ILE A 612 -0.25 -21.79 2.87
CA ILE A 612 -0.51 -20.36 2.61
C ILE A 612 0.61 -19.76 1.74
N THR A 613 1.87 -20.06 2.06
CA THR A 613 3.04 -19.56 1.33
C THR A 613 3.03 -20.03 -0.13
N VAL A 614 2.73 -21.31 -0.37
CA VAL A 614 2.63 -21.87 -1.73
C VAL A 614 1.43 -21.30 -2.49
N ALA A 615 0.28 -21.14 -1.84
CA ALA A 615 -0.89 -20.47 -2.44
C ALA A 615 -0.57 -19.01 -2.83
N GLU A 616 0.22 -18.30 -2.02
CA GLU A 616 0.66 -16.94 -2.29
C GLU A 616 1.65 -16.88 -3.47
N LEU A 617 2.57 -17.84 -3.60
CA LEU A 617 3.45 -17.98 -4.77
C LEU A 617 2.65 -18.19 -6.05
N ILE A 618 1.69 -19.12 -6.04
CA ILE A 618 0.84 -19.45 -7.20
C ILE A 618 0.00 -18.24 -7.62
N THR A 619 -0.68 -17.59 -6.68
CA THR A 619 -1.60 -16.48 -7.00
C THR A 619 -0.87 -15.23 -7.48
N ARG A 620 0.34 -14.96 -6.99
CA ARG A 620 1.19 -13.85 -7.50
C ARG A 620 1.72 -14.13 -8.89
N ALA A 621 2.20 -15.36 -9.14
CA ALA A 621 2.63 -15.77 -10.47
C ALA A 621 1.48 -15.71 -11.49
N ALA A 622 0.31 -16.23 -11.12
CA ALA A 622 -0.90 -16.14 -11.94
C ALA A 622 -1.29 -14.68 -12.20
N LYS A 623 -1.16 -13.77 -11.22
CA LYS A 623 -1.39 -12.33 -11.41
C LYS A 623 -0.43 -11.72 -12.43
N HIS A 624 0.86 -12.05 -12.41
CA HIS A 624 1.82 -11.52 -13.37
C HIS A 624 1.42 -11.87 -14.80
N ILE A 625 1.05 -13.12 -15.03
CA ILE A 625 0.56 -13.62 -16.33
C ILE A 625 -0.77 -12.95 -16.69
N PHE A 626 -1.70 -12.87 -15.74
CA PHE A 626 -3.02 -12.27 -15.93
C PHE A 626 -2.94 -10.79 -16.34
N ASN A 627 -2.00 -10.02 -15.80
CA ASN A 627 -1.84 -8.61 -16.15
C ASN A 627 -1.54 -8.42 -17.64
N THR A 628 -0.61 -9.19 -18.21
CA THR A 628 -0.31 -9.13 -19.65
C THR A 628 -1.45 -9.73 -20.48
N TYR A 629 -2.05 -10.81 -19.99
CA TYR A 629 -3.19 -11.47 -20.62
C TYR A 629 -4.38 -10.50 -20.81
N ILE A 630 -4.78 -9.80 -19.76
CA ILE A 630 -5.96 -8.94 -19.78
C ILE A 630 -5.74 -7.61 -20.53
N GLN A 631 -4.49 -7.12 -20.60
CA GLN A 631 -4.12 -5.97 -21.43
C GLN A 631 -4.36 -6.24 -22.93
N SER A 632 -4.28 -7.50 -23.37
CA SER A 632 -4.58 -7.90 -24.75
C SER A 632 -6.08 -8.05 -25.04
N ALA A 633 -6.92 -8.06 -24.01
CA ALA A 633 -8.36 -8.27 -24.17
C ALA A 633 -9.10 -6.95 -24.43
N GLU A 634 -9.92 -6.93 -25.46
CA GLU A 634 -10.81 -5.81 -25.74
C GLU A 634 -11.93 -5.71 -24.69
N LEU A 635 -12.44 -4.50 -24.48
CA LEU A 635 -13.50 -4.21 -23.50
C LEU A 635 -14.74 -5.10 -23.70
N MET A 636 -15.10 -5.38 -24.96
CA MET A 636 -16.27 -6.22 -25.29
C MET A 636 -16.08 -7.70 -24.92
N SER A 637 -14.84 -8.16 -24.83
CA SER A 637 -14.47 -9.55 -24.54
C SER A 637 -13.97 -9.77 -23.11
N LEU A 638 -13.98 -8.73 -22.27
CA LEU A 638 -13.31 -8.74 -20.97
C LEU A 638 -13.85 -9.85 -20.05
N ALA A 639 -15.17 -9.95 -19.90
CA ALA A 639 -15.81 -10.97 -19.06
C ALA A 639 -15.53 -12.40 -19.55
N SER A 640 -15.60 -12.60 -20.87
CA SER A 640 -15.23 -13.86 -21.53
C SER A 640 -13.75 -14.23 -21.32
N ALA A 641 -12.83 -13.27 -21.44
CA ALA A 641 -11.40 -13.49 -21.20
C ALA A 641 -11.12 -13.84 -19.72
N VAL A 642 -11.73 -13.12 -18.77
CA VAL A 642 -11.57 -13.39 -17.34
C VAL A 642 -12.12 -14.78 -16.98
N SER A 643 -13.33 -15.11 -17.41
CA SER A 643 -13.92 -16.43 -17.14
C SER A 643 -13.11 -17.57 -17.78
N HIS A 644 -12.57 -17.38 -18.99
CA HIS A 644 -11.65 -18.32 -19.63
C HIS A 644 -10.37 -18.51 -18.81
N PHE A 645 -9.74 -17.43 -18.37
CA PHE A 645 -8.54 -17.49 -17.53
C PHE A 645 -8.80 -18.25 -16.21
N LEU A 646 -9.92 -17.96 -15.53
CA LEU A 646 -10.31 -18.63 -14.28
C LEU A 646 -10.58 -20.12 -14.49
N ASN A 647 -11.19 -20.50 -15.62
CA ASN A 647 -11.40 -21.91 -15.95
C ASN A 647 -10.08 -22.63 -16.25
N CYS A 648 -9.14 -21.98 -16.96
CA CYS A 648 -7.78 -22.51 -17.15
C CYS A 648 -7.02 -22.64 -15.83
N LEU A 649 -7.22 -21.71 -14.89
CA LEU A 649 -6.55 -21.72 -13.60
C LEU A 649 -7.13 -22.78 -12.65
N LEU A 650 -8.46 -22.84 -12.47
CA LEU A 650 -9.09 -23.54 -11.35
C LEU A 650 -10.06 -24.67 -11.71
N SER A 651 -10.59 -24.71 -12.93
CA SER A 651 -11.57 -25.75 -13.32
C SER A 651 -10.86 -27.08 -13.61
N SER A 652 -11.56 -28.21 -13.43
CA SER A 652 -11.12 -29.56 -13.83
C SER A 652 -11.69 -30.02 -15.19
N CYS A 653 -12.38 -29.15 -15.94
CA CYS A 653 -12.97 -29.48 -17.24
C CYS A 653 -11.93 -29.91 -18.29
N SER A 654 -12.15 -31.00 -19.03
CA SER A 654 -11.15 -31.56 -19.95
C SER A 654 -11.00 -30.81 -21.29
N THR A 655 -12.03 -30.07 -21.72
CA THR A 655 -12.02 -29.31 -22.98
C THR A 655 -12.32 -27.84 -22.70
N LEU A 656 -11.28 -27.00 -22.78
CA LEU A 656 -11.38 -25.56 -22.59
C LEU A 656 -11.27 -24.85 -23.94
N HIS A 657 -12.40 -24.45 -24.49
CA HIS A 657 -12.43 -23.46 -25.56
C HIS A 657 -13.01 -22.15 -24.99
N PRO A 658 -12.51 -20.99 -25.43
CA PRO A 658 -13.12 -19.70 -25.13
C PRO A 658 -14.60 -19.75 -25.49
N GLN A 659 -15.47 -19.27 -24.59
CA GLN A 659 -16.89 -19.16 -24.88
C GLN A 659 -17.06 -18.10 -25.98
N ASN A 660 -17.39 -18.53 -27.21
CA ASN A 660 -17.79 -17.63 -28.29
C ASN A 660 -19.31 -17.41 -28.16
N THR A 661 -19.73 -16.27 -27.62
CA THR A 661 -21.15 -15.88 -27.57
C THR A 661 -21.57 -14.93 -28.69
N LEU A 662 -20.69 -14.66 -29.66
CA LEU A 662 -20.99 -13.83 -30.85
C LEU A 662 -21.04 -14.64 -32.15
N ASP A 663 -21.78 -15.74 -32.16
CA ASP A 663 -22.36 -16.30 -33.38
C ASP A 663 -23.85 -15.94 -33.41
N ASP A 664 -24.20 -14.70 -33.81
CA ASP A 664 -25.50 -14.34 -34.43
C ASP A 664 -25.67 -12.83 -34.77
N VAL A 665 -24.66 -12.19 -35.35
CA VAL A 665 -24.92 -10.98 -36.18
C VAL A 665 -24.31 -11.19 -37.55
N LYS A 666 -25.14 -11.66 -38.48
CA LYS A 666 -24.81 -11.71 -39.91
C LYS A 666 -24.26 -10.34 -40.33
N PRO A 667 -23.10 -10.26 -41.02
CA PRO A 667 -22.56 -8.99 -41.44
C PRO A 667 -23.50 -8.36 -42.47
N ILE A 668 -24.21 -7.30 -42.09
CA ILE A 668 -24.91 -6.43 -43.03
C ILE A 668 -23.83 -5.84 -43.95
N LYS A 669 -23.97 -6.10 -45.26
CA LYS A 669 -23.08 -5.62 -46.33
C LYS A 669 -22.79 -4.12 -46.13
N LYS A 670 -21.52 -3.80 -45.85
CA LYS A 670 -21.00 -2.44 -45.66
C LYS A 670 -21.30 -1.57 -46.89
N ARG A 671 -22.12 -0.54 -46.72
CA ARG A 671 -22.26 0.59 -47.65
C ARG A 671 -21.46 1.77 -47.08
N ASN A 672 -20.49 2.23 -47.86
CA ASN A 672 -19.51 3.29 -47.56
C ASN A 672 -20.07 4.48 -46.76
N LYS A 673 -19.40 4.87 -45.65
CA LYS A 673 -19.35 6.25 -45.16
C LYS A 673 -18.18 6.50 -44.18
N ARG A 674 -17.29 7.39 -44.64
CA ARG A 674 -16.36 8.32 -43.96
C ARG A 674 -15.81 7.95 -42.57
N ARG A 675 -14.50 7.67 -42.53
CA ARG A 675 -13.64 7.58 -41.34
C ARG A 675 -13.58 8.93 -40.60
N GLY A 676 -14.16 9.00 -39.41
CA GLY A 676 -13.72 9.92 -38.35
C GLY A 676 -12.56 9.28 -37.57
N ARG A 677 -11.53 10.05 -37.21
CA ARG A 677 -10.40 9.60 -36.40
C ARG A 677 -10.88 9.34 -34.97
N LEU A 678 -11.11 8.08 -34.61
CA LEU A 678 -11.28 7.61 -33.23
C LEU A 678 -9.93 7.05 -32.74
N ASN A 679 -9.62 7.25 -31.46
CA ASN A 679 -8.34 6.92 -30.81
C ASN A 679 -7.88 5.47 -31.07
N ARG A 680 -6.62 5.33 -31.47
CA ARG A 680 -6.00 4.10 -31.99
C ARG A 680 -5.46 3.16 -30.90
N LEU A 681 -6.03 3.23 -29.69
CA LEU A 681 -5.63 2.45 -28.50
C LEU A 681 -6.28 1.05 -28.45
N LEU A 682 -7.31 0.77 -29.26
CA LEU A 682 -8.22 -0.36 -29.03
C LEU A 682 -8.57 -1.20 -30.26
N THR A 683 -7.76 -1.27 -31.33
CA THR A 683 -8.12 -2.15 -32.46
C THR A 683 -6.90 -2.79 -33.13
N VAL A 684 -6.46 -3.92 -32.57
CA VAL A 684 -6.01 -5.06 -33.37
C VAL A 684 -6.86 -6.22 -32.86
N ASP A 685 -7.75 -6.73 -33.71
CA ASP A 685 -8.67 -7.83 -33.44
C ASP A 685 -7.85 -9.11 -33.24
N ASN A 686 -7.29 -9.27 -32.05
CA ASN A 686 -6.35 -10.33 -31.73
C ASN A 686 -6.90 -11.14 -30.56
N LYS A 687 -7.67 -12.19 -30.88
CA LYS A 687 -8.14 -13.19 -29.91
C LYS A 687 -7.00 -14.09 -29.40
N ASP A 688 -5.78 -13.56 -29.26
CA ASP A 688 -4.61 -14.31 -28.79
C ASP A 688 -4.81 -14.84 -27.36
N TRP A 689 -5.52 -14.08 -26.52
CA TRP A 689 -5.92 -14.50 -25.18
C TRP A 689 -6.77 -15.79 -25.18
N ALA A 690 -7.43 -16.08 -26.30
CA ALA A 690 -8.31 -17.22 -26.47
C ALA A 690 -7.50 -18.53 -26.68
N ASN A 691 -6.22 -18.43 -27.06
CA ASN A 691 -5.32 -19.57 -27.25
C ASN A 691 -4.74 -20.13 -25.93
N LEU A 692 -4.97 -19.44 -24.80
CA LEU A 692 -4.47 -19.89 -23.51
C LEU A 692 -5.14 -21.21 -23.10
N THR A 693 -4.34 -22.24 -22.87
CA THR A 693 -4.81 -23.54 -22.35
C THR A 693 -4.42 -23.71 -20.88
N ARG A 694 -5.05 -24.67 -20.18
CA ARG A 694 -4.64 -25.06 -18.82
C ARG A 694 -3.17 -25.42 -18.74
N HIS A 695 -2.69 -26.28 -19.66
CA HIS A 695 -1.31 -26.74 -19.65
C HIS A 695 -0.32 -25.60 -19.89
N SER A 696 -0.58 -24.74 -20.89
CA SER A 696 0.27 -23.57 -21.13
C SER A 696 0.26 -22.59 -19.95
N LEU A 697 -0.90 -22.37 -19.30
CA LEU A 697 -0.99 -21.47 -18.15
C LEU A 697 -0.18 -22.01 -16.97
N TRP A 698 -0.34 -23.28 -16.60
CA TRP A 698 0.38 -23.86 -15.47
C TRP A 698 1.88 -24.03 -15.74
N SER A 699 2.28 -24.29 -16.98
CA SER A 699 3.68 -24.24 -17.40
C SER A 699 4.28 -22.83 -17.27
N GLN A 700 3.51 -21.79 -17.67
CA GLN A 700 3.90 -20.40 -17.44
C GLN A 700 3.98 -20.05 -15.95
N ILE A 701 3.02 -20.50 -15.13
CA ILE A 701 3.04 -20.30 -13.66
C ILE A 701 4.29 -20.94 -13.06
N ARG A 702 4.64 -22.17 -13.44
CA ARG A 702 5.84 -22.84 -12.95
C ARG A 702 7.11 -22.08 -13.33
N THR A 703 7.20 -21.62 -14.58
CA THR A 703 8.32 -20.83 -15.09
C THR A 703 8.41 -19.47 -14.39
N GLU A 704 7.27 -18.84 -14.14
CA GLU A 704 7.14 -17.58 -13.41
C GLU A 704 7.63 -17.74 -11.96
N ILE A 705 7.18 -18.78 -11.25
CA ILE A 705 7.60 -19.02 -9.87
C ILE A 705 9.11 -19.32 -9.80
N LYS A 706 9.63 -20.12 -10.73
CA LYS A 706 11.06 -20.44 -10.79
C LYS A 706 11.92 -19.21 -11.08
N SER A 707 11.52 -18.38 -12.04
CA SER A 707 12.29 -17.19 -12.44
C SER A 707 12.20 -16.05 -11.43
N TYR A 708 11.03 -15.82 -10.81
CA TYR A 708 10.82 -14.69 -9.92
C TYR A 708 11.15 -14.99 -8.45
N TYR A 709 10.87 -16.21 -7.99
CA TYR A 709 11.01 -16.61 -6.57
C TYR A 709 12.09 -17.67 -6.33
N ALA A 710 12.77 -18.16 -7.38
CA ALA A 710 13.77 -19.23 -7.30
C ALA A 710 13.26 -20.48 -6.55
N TRP A 711 11.98 -20.83 -6.78
CA TRP A 711 11.34 -21.98 -6.17
C TRP A 711 10.64 -22.83 -7.23
N GLU A 712 10.62 -24.15 -7.05
CA GLU A 712 10.10 -25.08 -8.04
C GLU A 712 8.79 -25.73 -7.58
N LEU A 713 7.77 -25.62 -8.42
CA LEU A 713 6.47 -26.25 -8.22
C LEU A 713 6.52 -27.71 -8.72
N VAL A 714 6.10 -28.65 -7.87
CA VAL A 714 6.22 -30.11 -8.09
C VAL A 714 5.38 -30.64 -9.27
N SER A 715 4.26 -30.01 -9.61
CA SER A 715 3.32 -30.48 -10.65
C SER A 715 2.75 -29.30 -11.44
N GLU A 716 2.16 -29.59 -12.59
CA GLU A 716 1.49 -28.62 -13.47
C GLU A 716 -0.04 -28.78 -13.48
N THR A 717 -0.58 -29.72 -12.69
CA THR A 717 -2.01 -29.93 -12.57
C THR A 717 -2.53 -29.40 -11.25
N ILE A 718 -3.61 -28.62 -11.28
CA ILE A 718 -4.17 -28.03 -10.07
C ILE A 718 -4.60 -29.08 -9.06
N GLU A 719 -5.12 -30.23 -9.50
CA GLU A 719 -5.57 -31.32 -8.63
C GLU A 719 -4.40 -31.85 -7.79
N SER A 720 -3.29 -32.19 -8.44
CA SER A 720 -2.08 -32.67 -7.78
C SER A 720 -1.47 -31.63 -6.85
N ILE A 721 -1.52 -30.34 -7.23
CA ILE A 721 -1.05 -29.23 -6.39
C ILE A 721 -1.91 -29.09 -5.14
N CYS A 722 -3.24 -29.06 -5.29
CA CYS A 722 -4.17 -28.94 -4.18
C CYS A 722 -4.02 -30.10 -3.19
N GLU A 723 -3.88 -31.33 -3.69
CA GLU A 723 -3.65 -32.52 -2.86
C GLU A 723 -2.30 -32.49 -2.16
N HIS A 724 -1.21 -32.17 -2.88
CA HIS A 724 0.14 -32.19 -2.33
C HIS A 724 0.39 -31.10 -1.27
N TYR A 725 -0.16 -29.90 -1.46
CA TYR A 725 0.06 -28.76 -0.56
C TYR A 725 -1.12 -28.48 0.38
N GLY A 726 -2.20 -29.27 0.35
CA GLY A 726 -3.39 -29.04 1.16
C GLY A 726 -4.11 -27.71 0.85
N ILE A 727 -4.07 -27.26 -0.40
CA ILE A 727 -4.61 -25.96 -0.82
C ILE A 727 -6.04 -26.12 -1.34
N GLN A 728 -6.97 -25.30 -0.85
CA GLN A 728 -8.34 -25.27 -1.35
C GLN A 728 -8.46 -24.36 -2.58
N LYS A 729 -9.14 -24.84 -3.64
CA LYS A 729 -9.38 -24.07 -4.89
C LYS A 729 -10.12 -22.75 -4.62
N ILE A 730 -11.05 -22.72 -3.66
CA ILE A 730 -11.78 -21.51 -3.28
C ILE A 730 -10.88 -20.44 -2.64
N SER A 731 -9.88 -20.85 -1.84
CA SER A 731 -8.90 -19.93 -1.26
C SER A 731 -8.00 -19.31 -2.34
N LEU A 732 -7.64 -20.10 -3.37
CA LEU A 732 -6.92 -19.59 -4.54
C LEU A 732 -7.77 -18.59 -5.33
N LEU A 733 -9.05 -18.89 -5.57
CA LEU A 733 -9.99 -17.98 -6.24
C LEU A 733 -10.08 -16.65 -5.49
N ARG A 734 -10.36 -16.69 -4.18
CA ARG A 734 -10.44 -15.50 -3.32
C ARG A 734 -9.17 -14.66 -3.41
N SER A 735 -8.01 -15.28 -3.17
CA SER A 735 -6.72 -14.57 -3.18
C SER A 735 -6.39 -13.99 -4.55
N PHE A 736 -6.71 -14.70 -5.63
CA PHE A 736 -6.52 -14.22 -7.00
C PHE A 736 -7.43 -13.03 -7.32
N CYS A 737 -8.72 -13.11 -6.99
CA CYS A 737 -9.68 -12.03 -7.18
C CYS A 737 -9.28 -10.75 -6.42
N LEU A 738 -8.89 -10.87 -5.13
CA LEU A 738 -8.43 -9.72 -4.33
C LEU A 738 -7.17 -9.07 -4.92
N LYS A 739 -6.24 -9.86 -5.48
CA LYS A 739 -4.99 -9.35 -6.06
C LYS A 739 -5.17 -8.70 -7.43
N THR A 740 -6.18 -9.13 -8.19
CA THR A 740 -6.45 -8.69 -9.57
C THR A 740 -7.61 -7.70 -9.68
N GLY A 741 -8.39 -7.55 -8.62
CA GLY A 741 -9.58 -6.70 -8.58
C GLY A 741 -10.83 -7.34 -9.21
N ILE A 742 -10.81 -8.63 -9.55
CA ILE A 742 -11.98 -9.30 -10.13
C ILE A 742 -13.07 -9.45 -9.06
N GLN A 743 -14.29 -9.04 -9.39
CA GLN A 743 -15.49 -9.33 -8.62
C GLN A 743 -16.32 -10.40 -9.31
N ILE A 744 -16.59 -11.47 -8.58
CA ILE A 744 -17.34 -12.61 -9.07
C ILE A 744 -18.74 -12.69 -8.45
N LEU A 745 -19.67 -13.32 -9.14
CA LEU A 745 -21.00 -13.60 -8.64
C LEU A 745 -20.92 -14.56 -7.44
N LEU A 746 -21.62 -14.24 -6.36
CA LEU A 746 -21.76 -15.09 -5.19
C LEU A 746 -22.74 -16.21 -5.51
N ARG A 747 -22.19 -17.41 -5.76
CA ARG A 747 -22.93 -18.67 -5.90
C ARG A 747 -22.02 -19.85 -5.55
N GLU A 748 -22.60 -21.04 -5.48
CA GLU A 748 -21.83 -22.27 -5.31
C GLU A 748 -21.15 -22.68 -6.63
N TYR A 749 -19.81 -22.68 -6.62
CA TYR A 749 -18.99 -23.09 -7.75
C TYR A 749 -18.57 -24.55 -7.63
N SER A 750 -18.81 -25.33 -8.69
CA SER A 750 -18.34 -26.72 -8.79
C SER A 750 -17.02 -26.76 -9.58
N PHE A 751 -15.92 -27.02 -8.88
CA PHE A 751 -14.58 -27.05 -9.48
C PHE A 751 -14.23 -28.39 -10.14
N ASP A 752 -14.80 -29.50 -9.68
CA ASP A 752 -14.36 -30.86 -10.05
C ASP A 752 -15.17 -31.47 -11.22
N SER A 753 -16.06 -30.67 -11.81
CA SER A 753 -16.85 -31.09 -12.97
C SER A 753 -15.97 -31.25 -14.21
N LYS A 754 -15.88 -32.46 -14.76
CA LYS A 754 -15.06 -32.75 -15.97
C LYS A 754 -15.71 -32.30 -17.29
N ASN A 755 -17.04 -32.21 -17.32
CA ASN A 755 -17.82 -31.98 -18.54
C ASN A 755 -18.43 -30.58 -18.63
N ARG A 756 -18.24 -29.73 -17.62
CA ARG A 756 -18.87 -28.40 -17.54
C ARG A 756 -17.86 -27.37 -17.05
N PHE A 757 -17.90 -26.18 -17.63
CA PHE A 757 -17.15 -25.03 -17.12
C PHE A 757 -17.60 -24.66 -15.70
N THR A 758 -16.64 -24.26 -14.88
CA THR A 758 -16.91 -23.75 -13.53
C THR A 758 -17.39 -22.31 -13.59
N PHE A 759 -16.74 -21.50 -14.43
CA PHE A 759 -17.01 -20.08 -14.60
C PHE A 759 -17.59 -19.77 -15.98
N PHE A 760 -18.50 -18.80 -16.03
CA PHE A 760 -19.11 -18.25 -17.23
C PHE A 760 -18.93 -16.73 -17.26
N GLU A 761 -19.21 -16.08 -18.40
CA GLU A 761 -19.08 -14.62 -18.51
C GLU A 761 -20.03 -13.86 -17.59
N GLU A 762 -21.21 -14.42 -17.29
CA GLU A 762 -22.19 -13.83 -16.37
C GLU A 762 -21.74 -13.88 -14.91
N ASP A 763 -20.73 -14.70 -14.60
CA ASP A 763 -20.13 -14.73 -13.26
C ASP A 763 -19.23 -13.52 -13.00
N ILE A 764 -18.75 -12.85 -14.05
CA ILE A 764 -17.84 -11.71 -13.92
C ILE A 764 -18.68 -10.44 -13.75
N VAL A 765 -18.88 -10.04 -12.51
CA VAL A 765 -19.75 -8.91 -12.15
C VAL A 765 -19.06 -7.57 -12.39
N ASN A 766 -17.79 -7.46 -12.01
CA ASN A 766 -17.01 -6.23 -12.16
C ASN A 766 -15.50 -6.48 -12.09
N MET A 767 -14.71 -5.47 -12.45
CA MET A 767 -13.30 -5.36 -12.10
C MET A 767 -13.06 -4.03 -11.38
N PHE A 768 -12.48 -4.08 -10.19
CA PHE A 768 -12.16 -2.92 -9.38
C PHE A 768 -10.67 -2.59 -9.42
N PRO A 769 -10.30 -1.32 -9.20
CA PRO A 769 -8.91 -0.94 -9.05
C PRO A 769 -8.32 -1.47 -7.73
N VAL A 770 -7.10 -1.99 -7.79
CA VAL A 770 -6.30 -2.32 -6.59
C VAL A 770 -5.39 -1.13 -6.29
N VAL A 771 -5.73 -0.39 -5.24
CA VAL A 771 -5.13 0.90 -4.90
C VAL A 771 -4.05 0.73 -3.84
N LYS A 772 -2.90 1.37 -4.04
CA LYS A 772 -1.79 1.44 -3.07
C LYS A 772 -1.48 2.92 -2.80
N HIS A 773 -1.52 3.30 -1.53
CA HIS A 773 -1.24 4.66 -1.09
C HIS A 773 -0.60 4.64 0.31
N ILE A 774 -0.24 5.82 0.80
CA ILE A 774 0.23 5.99 2.18
C ILE A 774 -0.99 5.93 3.09
N ASN A 775 -0.90 5.24 4.22
CA ASN A 775 -1.97 5.25 5.23
C ASN A 775 -1.60 6.26 6.32
N PRO A 776 -2.26 7.43 6.40
CA PRO A 776 -2.02 8.37 7.48
C PRO A 776 -2.30 7.71 8.83
N ARG A 777 -1.32 7.74 9.74
CA ARG A 777 -1.41 7.12 11.06
C ARG A 777 -1.77 8.15 12.13
N ALA A 778 -2.66 7.78 13.04
CA ALA A 778 -2.94 8.53 14.27
C ALA A 778 -1.83 8.19 15.29
N THR A 779 -0.73 8.93 15.26
CA THR A 779 0.53 8.53 15.92
C THR A 779 0.37 8.48 17.43
N ASP A 780 -0.27 9.50 18.00
CA ASP A 780 -0.51 9.55 19.45
C ASP A 780 -1.42 8.40 19.88
N ALA A 781 -2.51 8.14 19.14
CA ALA A 781 -3.45 7.06 19.45
C ALA A 781 -2.78 5.67 19.39
N PHE A 782 -1.91 5.45 18.40
CA PHE A 782 -1.14 4.22 18.26
C PHE A 782 -0.15 4.03 19.42
N ASN A 783 0.47 5.11 19.92
CA ASN A 783 1.35 5.06 21.08
C ASN A 783 0.59 4.68 22.37
N PHE A 784 -0.59 5.26 22.60
CA PHE A 784 -1.47 4.87 23.71
C PHE A 784 -1.87 3.39 23.60
N TYR A 785 -2.26 2.94 22.40
CA TYR A 785 -2.62 1.55 22.18
C TYR A 785 -1.47 0.59 22.49
N THR A 786 -0.28 0.86 21.96
CA THR A 786 0.92 0.02 22.16
C THR A 786 1.34 0.01 23.64
N THR A 787 1.34 1.16 24.29
CA THR A 787 1.65 1.26 25.74
C THR A 787 0.62 0.49 26.57
N GLY A 788 -0.66 0.59 26.21
CA GLY A 788 -1.74 -0.18 26.83
C GLY A 788 -1.51 -1.68 26.70
N GLN A 789 -1.12 -2.18 25.52
CA GLN A 789 -0.79 -3.59 25.31
C GLN A 789 0.37 -4.04 26.20
N THR A 790 1.45 -3.26 26.30
CA THR A 790 2.58 -3.59 27.18
C THR A 790 2.16 -3.67 28.64
N LYS A 791 1.33 -2.74 29.11
CA LYS A 791 0.80 -2.76 30.49
C LYS A 791 -0.07 -3.98 30.77
N ILE A 792 -0.88 -4.40 29.79
CA ILE A 792 -1.68 -5.63 29.88
C ILE A 792 -0.78 -6.85 30.01
N GLN A 793 0.31 -6.92 29.23
CA GLN A 793 1.29 -8.01 29.31
C GLN A 793 2.00 -8.07 30.67
N GLN A 794 2.20 -6.92 31.32
CA GLN A 794 2.72 -6.83 32.69
C GLN A 794 1.71 -7.21 33.78
N GLY A 795 0.45 -7.50 33.41
CA GLY A 795 -0.63 -7.84 34.33
C GLY A 795 -1.40 -6.65 34.89
N LEU A 796 -1.07 -5.42 34.49
CA LEU A 796 -1.75 -4.19 34.92
C LEU A 796 -3.00 -3.93 34.07
N LEU A 797 -4.02 -4.78 34.24
CA LEU A 797 -5.22 -4.80 33.39
C LEU A 797 -6.01 -3.48 33.39
N LYS A 798 -6.15 -2.82 34.56
CA LYS A 798 -6.92 -1.58 34.68
C LYS A 798 -6.23 -0.39 34.00
N GLU A 799 -4.92 -0.22 34.22
CA GLU A 799 -4.13 0.79 33.50
C GLU A 799 -4.17 0.54 31.99
N GLY A 800 -4.05 -0.72 31.59
CA GLY A 800 -4.19 -1.12 30.19
C GLY A 800 -5.55 -0.74 29.60
N TYR A 801 -6.64 -1.00 30.34
CA TYR A 801 -8.00 -0.64 29.92
C TYR A 801 -8.15 0.87 29.67
N ASP A 802 -7.71 1.69 30.63
CA ASP A 802 -7.80 3.16 30.53
C ASP A 802 -7.00 3.68 29.33
N LEU A 803 -5.79 3.16 29.09
CA LEU A 803 -4.96 3.53 27.92
C LEU A 803 -5.59 3.13 26.58
N ILE A 804 -6.20 1.94 26.50
CA ILE A 804 -6.89 1.49 25.28
C ILE A 804 -8.17 2.31 25.04
N MET A 805 -8.86 2.73 26.10
CA MET A 805 -10.03 3.61 26.00
C MET A 805 -9.66 5.02 25.51
N GLU A 806 -8.54 5.56 26.00
CA GLU A 806 -7.99 6.81 25.50
C GLU A 806 -7.59 6.68 24.03
N ALA A 807 -6.91 5.59 23.65
CA ALA A 807 -6.58 5.30 22.26
C ALA A 807 -7.84 5.26 21.37
N LEU A 808 -8.90 4.57 21.81
CA LEU A 808 -10.18 4.53 21.09
C LEU A 808 -10.78 5.93 20.88
N THR A 809 -10.71 6.79 21.88
CA THR A 809 -11.22 8.18 21.80
C THR A 809 -10.42 8.99 20.78
N LEU A 810 -9.09 8.88 20.81
CA LEU A 810 -8.21 9.55 19.87
C LEU A 810 -8.40 9.06 18.42
N LEU A 811 -8.53 7.74 18.22
CA LEU A 811 -8.81 7.15 16.90
C LEU A 811 -10.13 7.66 16.32
N ASN A 812 -11.20 7.73 17.14
CA ASN A 812 -12.49 8.26 16.69
C ASN A 812 -12.39 9.75 16.29
N ASN A 813 -11.54 10.53 16.95
CA ASN A 813 -11.34 11.94 16.62
C ASN A 813 -10.58 12.13 15.29
N VAL A 814 -9.62 11.26 14.99
CA VAL A 814 -8.78 11.34 13.79
C VAL A 814 -9.44 10.70 12.57
N TYR A 815 -9.90 9.45 12.70
CA TYR A 815 -10.45 8.66 11.60
C TYR A 815 -11.96 8.81 11.41
N GLY A 816 -12.64 9.37 12.41
CA GLY A 816 -14.10 9.39 12.47
C GLY A 816 -14.65 8.04 12.97
N ALA A 817 -15.88 7.73 12.59
CA ALA A 817 -16.63 6.64 13.22
C ALA A 817 -16.30 5.22 12.71
N MET A 818 -15.56 5.07 11.60
CA MET A 818 -15.31 3.78 10.96
C MET A 818 -13.86 3.64 10.51
N HIS A 819 -13.08 2.79 11.18
CA HIS A 819 -11.70 2.48 10.79
C HIS A 819 -11.27 1.09 11.31
N PRO A 820 -10.43 0.32 10.60
CA PRO A 820 -9.98 -1.00 11.06
C PRO A 820 -9.32 -0.99 12.45
N GLU A 821 -8.53 0.04 12.77
CA GLU A 821 -7.85 0.14 14.07
C GLU A 821 -8.84 0.38 15.24
N ILE A 822 -9.97 1.05 14.98
CA ILE A 822 -11.02 1.25 16.00
C ILE A 822 -11.65 -0.10 16.37
N ALA A 823 -11.87 -0.98 15.38
CA ALA A 823 -12.38 -2.33 15.63
C ALA A 823 -11.41 -3.15 16.50
N GLN A 824 -10.09 -3.02 16.28
CA GLN A 824 -9.07 -3.69 17.10
C GLN A 824 -9.07 -3.18 18.55
N CYS A 825 -9.21 -1.87 18.78
CA CYS A 825 -9.35 -1.31 20.12
C CYS A 825 -10.62 -1.83 20.82
N LEU A 826 -11.76 -1.86 20.11
CA LEU A 826 -13.01 -2.38 20.65
C LEU A 826 -12.92 -3.85 21.05
N ARG A 827 -12.27 -4.69 20.23
CA ARG A 827 -12.00 -6.08 20.58
C ARG A 827 -11.16 -6.19 21.85
N MET A 828 -10.10 -5.38 21.97
CA MET A 828 -9.24 -5.39 23.14
C MET A 828 -10.01 -5.00 24.40
N LEU A 829 -10.84 -3.96 24.33
CA LEU A 829 -11.72 -3.55 25.43
C LEU A 829 -12.72 -4.64 25.77
N ALA A 830 -13.35 -5.28 24.79
CA ALA A 830 -14.27 -6.39 25.00
C ALA A 830 -13.61 -7.54 25.80
N ARG A 831 -12.38 -7.92 25.40
CA ARG A 831 -11.60 -8.94 26.10
C ARG A 831 -11.25 -8.53 27.53
N LEU A 832 -10.85 -7.27 27.74
CA LEU A 832 -10.54 -6.76 29.07
C LEU A 832 -11.77 -6.70 29.96
N SER A 833 -12.89 -6.15 29.50
CA SER A 833 -14.15 -6.10 30.26
C SER A 833 -14.64 -7.51 30.62
N TYR A 834 -14.48 -8.49 29.72
CA TYR A 834 -14.80 -9.89 30.00
C TYR A 834 -13.94 -10.46 31.14
N ILE A 835 -12.62 -10.23 31.10
CA ILE A 835 -11.68 -10.68 32.15
C ILE A 835 -11.97 -9.99 33.48
N MET A 836 -12.38 -8.71 33.45
CA MET A 836 -12.75 -7.94 34.65
C MET A 836 -14.15 -8.28 35.20
N GLY A 837 -14.96 -9.07 34.47
CA GLY A 837 -16.28 -9.54 34.91
C GLY A 837 -17.47 -8.67 34.47
N ASP A 838 -17.26 -7.63 33.66
CA ASP A 838 -18.35 -6.85 33.06
C ASP A 838 -18.76 -7.45 31.70
N TYR A 839 -19.60 -8.49 31.78
CA TYR A 839 -20.07 -9.21 30.58
C TYR A 839 -20.99 -8.37 29.69
N GLY A 840 -21.72 -7.40 30.27
CA GLY A 840 -22.64 -6.55 29.52
C GLY A 840 -21.88 -5.58 28.62
N GLU A 841 -20.86 -4.94 29.18
CA GLU A 841 -19.98 -4.04 28.43
C GLU A 841 -19.13 -4.82 27.40
N ALA A 842 -18.60 -5.98 27.79
CA ALA A 842 -17.84 -6.85 26.89
C ALA A 842 -18.63 -7.22 25.62
N MET A 843 -19.89 -7.66 25.80
CA MET A 843 -20.78 -7.99 24.69
C MET A 843 -21.04 -6.77 23.79
N ALA A 844 -21.28 -5.60 24.39
CA ALA A 844 -21.53 -4.37 23.64
C ALA A 844 -20.31 -3.93 22.82
N TYR A 845 -19.09 -4.06 23.35
CA TYR A 845 -17.86 -3.76 22.61
C TYR A 845 -17.60 -4.77 21.50
N GLN A 846 -17.76 -6.07 21.76
CA GLN A 846 -17.54 -7.10 20.74
C GLN A 846 -18.53 -6.95 19.58
N GLN A 847 -19.80 -6.66 19.87
CA GLN A 847 -20.80 -6.41 18.84
C GLN A 847 -20.44 -5.20 17.96
N LYS A 848 -19.90 -4.13 18.55
CA LYS A 848 -19.40 -2.97 17.81
C LYS A 848 -18.19 -3.33 16.94
N ALA A 849 -17.25 -4.13 17.46
CA ALA A 849 -16.08 -4.59 16.72
C ALA A 849 -16.48 -5.41 15.50
N VAL A 850 -17.43 -6.34 15.64
CA VAL A 850 -17.97 -7.16 14.53
C VAL A 850 -18.57 -6.28 13.43
N PHE A 851 -19.54 -5.44 13.77
CA PHE A 851 -20.20 -4.58 12.77
C PHE A 851 -19.21 -3.67 12.05
N MET A 852 -18.19 -3.19 12.76
CA MET A 852 -17.18 -2.34 12.16
C MET A 852 -16.26 -3.12 11.22
N SER A 853 -15.73 -4.25 11.67
CA SER A 853 -14.85 -5.13 10.88
C SER A 853 -15.53 -5.62 9.60
N GLU A 854 -16.80 -6.01 9.64
CA GLU A 854 -17.56 -6.38 8.43
C GLU A 854 -17.61 -5.26 7.39
N ARG A 855 -17.75 -4.01 7.85
CA ARG A 855 -17.88 -2.84 6.97
C ARG A 855 -16.53 -2.37 6.42
N VAL A 856 -15.46 -2.42 7.23
CA VAL A 856 -14.13 -1.87 6.85
C VAL A 856 -13.19 -2.91 6.24
N ASN A 857 -13.33 -4.18 6.60
CA ASN A 857 -12.47 -5.27 6.12
C ASN A 857 -13.22 -6.26 5.20
N GLY A 858 -14.54 -6.40 5.36
CA GLY A 858 -15.34 -7.43 4.72
C GLY A 858 -15.62 -8.63 5.63
N ILE A 859 -16.68 -9.38 5.33
CA ILE A 859 -17.19 -10.48 6.17
C ILE A 859 -16.25 -11.69 6.26
N ASP A 860 -15.43 -11.90 5.25
CA ASP A 860 -14.53 -13.05 5.10
C ASP A 860 -13.07 -12.68 5.36
N HIS A 861 -12.81 -11.46 5.84
CA HIS A 861 -11.47 -11.03 6.23
C HIS A 861 -11.05 -11.74 7.52
N PRO A 862 -9.79 -12.20 7.66
CA PRO A 862 -9.36 -12.91 8.86
C PRO A 862 -9.61 -12.13 10.16
N TYR A 863 -9.37 -10.81 10.18
CA TYR A 863 -9.72 -9.98 11.33
C TYR A 863 -11.22 -9.99 11.66
N THR A 864 -12.10 -9.94 10.66
CA THR A 864 -13.55 -10.03 10.91
C THR A 864 -13.93 -11.40 11.46
N ILE A 865 -13.32 -12.47 10.95
CA ILE A 865 -13.53 -13.83 11.46
C ILE A 865 -13.10 -13.92 12.93
N THR A 866 -11.96 -13.30 13.31
CA THR A 866 -11.54 -13.25 14.71
C THR A 866 -12.46 -12.42 15.59
N GLU A 867 -13.29 -11.53 15.03
CA GLU A 867 -14.29 -10.81 15.82
C GLU A 867 -15.54 -11.66 16.11
N TYR A 868 -15.81 -12.72 15.34
CA TYR A 868 -16.95 -13.62 15.57
C TYR A 868 -16.68 -14.66 16.67
N VAL A 869 -15.41 -14.93 16.95
CA VAL A 869 -14.93 -15.90 17.94
C VAL A 869 -14.71 -15.20 19.27
#